data_AF-A0A841TBD0-F1
#
_entry.id   AF-A0A841TBD0-F1
#
_cell.length_a   1.000
_cell.length_b   1.000
_cell.length_c   1.000
_cell.angle_alpha   90.00
_cell.angle_beta   90.00
_cell.angle_gamma   90.00
#
_symmetry.space_group_name_H-M   'P 1'
#
loop_
_entity.id
_entity.type
_entity.pdbx_description
1 polymer ?
#
loop_
_entity_poly.entity_id
_entity_poly.type
_entity_poly.pdbx_seq_one_letter_code
_entity_poly.pdbx_strand_id
1 'polypeptide(L)'
;MHFTGERFIPNETDKQLEIEHKQRYLSVEPLVRGKVVLDAACGEGYGSYMLSRLAAQVYGIDLSSETIAEAQLKYRADNLKFRQGSVDCLEGIEDQSIDIVVSFETIEHVDEATQTKFLLEIKRVLKQDGMLIMSTPDKHWYTDMPKHHNPFHVKEFYKHEFFLFLNSHFPHVEFYYQKNEVVSVVGTGASNAGYRLLDGAETTLNEGKYIVAICSAQPLDNIQIHSVMTNPEVQYQKLVDRILSLQSEVEERNAHLKKLDEQIERSRNQLQTNAQEIAFKNELVQELLRTKEILAEELKDKKSLNDEHKDEIIRELSQTKEILSEELKEKNRLNDLILMIERLENEISAKNLLIEEGKQTQIELSAENQKSNDQIAMIQERLAHHEFQIQEQLSQKDTQIHNLNGHIEMLLEQERKLNNILASGGWKALKRYYKLRDAVVPANSKRKLFARMLKVALTEPGKIARNLNGSNIKKFLFYLKTERSGLLENRVENYLGRQSGAPSQEIEVKHHVDTSRRLIFPKVAKPDVSIIIPVYNQWHYTYGCLASILEHTNGIEYEIIVADDMSTDDTIKIGDIVENITVIRDGTNRGFLLNCNNAAQYANGKYIFFLNNDTNVQANWLSSLLTLVENDESIGMVGSKLVYPDGRLQEAGGIIWNDASGWNYGRLDDPELPQYNYVKEVDYISGAAIMIRTELWKEIGGFDERYVPAYFEDSDLAFEVRKHGYKVALQPQSIVVHFEGISHGTDTGAGIKSYQIQNRQKFIDKWRTELQQQFGNAQHVFQARDRSRAHRTMLVVDHYVPNVDKDAGSRTVFQYLKLFINMGFNVKFIGDNFYRQEPYTSMLQQMGIEVLYGNWHAKHIDEWLELNGKYIDVTYLNRPHISIKYIDKIRKYSNSKVIYYGHDLHFLRELREYQLTGNAALLQSSEEWKKIEFELMAKSDVSYYPSQVEVDEINKLFPTVKARAIPAYIYDSVEVELLDAQDFSNRRDLLFVGGFGHKPNVDAVLWFTDTVFPKIRARYPDMKLYVVGSNPPDEIRDLQSSSLIVTGFVSDEELARYYRECRLVVVPLRYGAGVKGKVVEAMFNGCPIVTTTVGSEGLKDIQGCLIEADSSNEFASEVIELYNNLEMLPIIAQRAIRYVQKHFTKTSVIEAIQEDLRMEVTS
;
A
#
# COMPACT_ATOMS: atom_id res chain seq x y z
N MET A 1 7.18 20.19 37.15
CA MET A 1 8.29 20.32 36.17
C MET A 1 7.96 19.53 34.90
N HIS A 2 8.50 19.89 33.73
CA HIS A 2 8.41 19.08 32.49
C HIS A 2 9.73 18.32 32.28
N PHE A 3 9.68 17.05 31.87
CA PHE A 3 10.88 16.25 31.59
C PHE A 3 11.64 16.76 30.35
N THR A 4 12.86 17.27 30.56
CA THR A 4 13.75 17.81 29.49
C THR A 4 14.82 16.83 29.02
N GLY A 5 14.95 15.67 29.66
CA GLY A 5 16.03 14.70 29.44
C GLY A 5 17.31 14.95 30.25
N GLU A 6 17.45 16.11 30.89
CA GLU A 6 18.60 16.46 31.75
C GLU A 6 18.47 15.87 33.16
N ARG A 7 17.24 15.78 33.70
CA ARG A 7 16.97 15.31 35.08
C ARG A 7 15.98 14.16 35.07
N PHE A 8 16.21 13.19 35.94
CA PHE A 8 15.28 12.09 36.16
C PHE A 8 14.06 12.55 36.98
N ILE A 9 12.84 12.28 36.47
CA ILE A 9 11.56 12.62 37.11
C ILE A 9 10.74 11.33 37.33
N PRO A 10 10.52 10.89 38.58
CA PRO A 10 9.72 9.69 38.88
C PRO A 10 8.31 9.74 38.28
N ASN A 11 7.85 8.64 37.68
CA ASN A 11 6.54 8.47 37.01
C ASN A 11 6.32 9.23 35.69
N GLU A 12 7.25 10.09 35.25
CA GLU A 12 7.22 10.72 33.92
C GLU A 12 8.26 10.12 32.96
N THR A 13 9.30 9.48 33.50
CA THR A 13 10.37 8.81 32.74
C THR A 13 10.11 7.31 32.51
N ASP A 14 10.89 6.70 31.60
CA ASP A 14 10.86 5.26 31.34
C ASP A 14 11.02 4.41 32.62
N LYS A 15 10.20 3.35 32.76
CA LYS A 15 10.16 2.49 33.96
C LYS A 15 11.46 1.74 34.22
N GLN A 16 12.24 1.44 33.18
CA GLN A 16 13.55 0.81 33.34
C GLN A 16 14.56 1.81 33.94
N LEU A 17 14.58 3.04 33.45
CA LEU A 17 15.40 4.11 34.00
C LEU A 17 15.06 4.37 35.48
N GLU A 18 13.77 4.37 35.81
CA GLU A 18 13.30 4.52 37.19
C GLU A 18 13.81 3.41 38.12
N ILE A 19 13.85 2.17 37.64
CA ILE A 19 14.40 1.04 38.41
C ILE A 19 15.91 1.19 38.57
N GLU A 20 16.64 1.55 37.51
CA GLU A 20 18.09 1.77 37.55
C GLU A 20 18.45 2.85 38.60
N HIS A 21 17.69 3.95 38.65
CA HIS A 21 17.88 5.01 39.63
C HIS A 21 17.52 4.58 41.07
N LYS A 22 16.36 3.96 41.29
CA LYS A 22 15.93 3.52 42.64
C LYS A 22 16.85 2.43 43.21
N GLN A 23 17.35 1.54 42.37
CA GLN A 23 18.20 0.43 42.78
C GLN A 23 19.53 0.91 43.40
N ARG A 24 20.11 2.01 42.91
CA ARG A 24 21.34 2.62 43.47
C ARG A 24 21.13 3.22 44.85
N TYR A 25 19.99 3.87 45.09
CA TYR A 25 19.64 4.35 46.44
C TYR A 25 19.35 3.19 47.40
N LEU A 26 18.68 2.12 46.93
CA LEU A 26 18.41 0.93 47.75
C LEU A 26 19.69 0.15 48.11
N SER A 27 20.71 0.11 47.24
CA SER A 27 21.92 -0.66 47.50
C SER A 27 22.74 -0.08 48.66
N VAL A 28 22.61 1.22 48.94
CA VAL A 28 23.39 1.94 49.97
C VAL A 28 22.64 2.12 51.29
N GLU A 29 21.36 1.71 51.36
CA GLU A 29 20.54 1.75 52.58
C GLU A 29 21.23 1.18 53.84
N PRO A 30 21.98 0.05 53.78
CA PRO A 30 22.68 -0.48 54.94
C PRO A 30 23.76 0.47 55.51
N LEU A 31 24.38 1.27 54.65
CA LEU A 31 25.50 2.16 55.02
C LEU A 31 25.01 3.47 55.65
N VAL A 32 23.85 3.97 55.24
CA VAL A 32 23.31 5.25 55.70
C VAL A 32 22.59 5.19 57.05
N ARG A 33 22.37 3.99 57.60
CA ARG A 33 21.60 3.80 58.83
C ARG A 33 22.20 4.58 60.01
N GLY A 34 21.43 5.51 60.58
CA GLY A 34 21.84 6.32 61.73
C GLY A 34 22.93 7.35 61.43
N LYS A 35 23.22 7.64 60.15
CA LYS A 35 24.27 8.57 59.72
C LYS A 35 23.68 9.92 59.27
N VAL A 36 24.49 10.97 59.29
CA VAL A 36 24.19 12.25 58.67
C VAL A 36 24.61 12.18 57.20
N VAL A 37 23.65 12.27 56.29
CA VAL A 37 23.85 12.05 54.86
C VAL A 37 23.63 13.33 54.08
N LEU A 38 24.51 13.60 53.13
CA LEU A 38 24.32 14.62 52.11
C LEU A 38 24.06 13.94 50.76
N ASP A 39 22.94 14.24 50.14
CA ASP A 39 22.59 13.85 48.78
C ASP A 39 22.83 15.06 47.86
N ALA A 40 23.95 15.04 47.13
CA ALA A 40 24.43 16.15 46.32
C ALA A 40 24.03 15.96 44.85
N ALA A 41 23.32 16.97 44.31
CA ALA A 41 22.50 16.91 43.10
C ALA A 41 21.31 15.93 43.25
N CYS A 42 20.48 16.19 44.26
CA CYS A 42 19.37 15.31 44.63
C CYS A 42 18.21 15.28 43.62
N GLY A 43 18.20 16.16 42.62
CA GLY A 43 17.09 16.31 41.66
C GLY A 43 15.78 16.58 42.40
N GLU A 44 14.70 15.89 42.00
CA GLU A 44 13.38 16.02 42.65
C GLU A 44 13.32 15.49 44.10
N GLY A 45 14.40 14.90 44.63
CA GLY A 45 14.51 14.56 46.05
C GLY A 45 13.92 13.20 46.47
N TYR A 46 13.48 12.36 45.52
CA TYR A 46 12.99 11.01 45.82
C TYR A 46 14.06 10.12 46.47
N GLY A 47 15.32 10.27 46.04
CA GLY A 47 16.48 9.56 46.59
C GLY A 47 16.75 9.98 48.04
N SER A 48 16.82 11.29 48.28
CA SER A 48 16.98 11.85 49.62
C SER A 48 15.88 11.38 50.59
N TYR A 49 14.63 11.29 50.11
CA TYR A 49 13.50 10.75 50.87
C TYR A 49 13.60 9.24 51.16
N MET A 50 14.19 8.46 50.25
CA MET A 50 14.47 7.04 50.51
C MET A 50 15.53 6.89 51.60
N LEU A 51 16.63 7.66 51.51
CA LEU A 51 17.71 7.63 52.49
C LEU A 51 17.26 8.10 53.88
N SER A 52 16.33 9.08 53.95
CA SER A 52 15.84 9.62 55.22
C SER A 52 15.07 8.61 56.07
N ARG A 53 14.64 7.48 55.49
CA ARG A 53 13.98 6.39 56.25
C ARG A 53 14.90 5.71 57.24
N LEU A 54 16.22 5.72 56.98
CA LEU A 54 17.21 5.01 57.78
C LEU A 54 18.28 5.95 58.36
N ALA A 55 18.56 7.08 57.71
CA ALA A 55 19.54 8.06 58.16
C ALA A 55 19.09 8.84 59.41
N ALA A 56 20.06 9.35 60.18
CA ALA A 56 19.79 10.24 61.31
C ALA A 56 19.35 11.64 60.82
N GLN A 57 19.95 12.13 59.74
CA GLN A 57 19.62 13.39 59.09
C GLN A 57 20.03 13.31 57.62
N VAL A 58 19.21 13.84 56.71
CA VAL A 58 19.52 13.95 55.28
C VAL A 58 19.43 15.41 54.84
N TYR A 59 20.43 15.84 54.08
CA TYR A 59 20.43 17.10 53.34
C TYR A 59 20.36 16.78 51.85
N GLY A 60 19.33 17.25 51.15
CA GLY A 60 19.25 17.18 49.68
C GLY A 60 19.63 18.52 49.08
N ILE A 61 20.62 18.55 48.20
CA ILE A 61 21.08 19.79 47.53
C ILE A 61 20.94 19.67 46.02
N ASP A 62 20.33 20.68 45.39
CA ASP A 62 20.24 20.81 43.95
C ASP A 62 20.42 22.28 43.52
N LEU A 63 20.94 22.50 42.31
CA LEU A 63 21.20 23.83 41.76
C LEU A 63 19.89 24.61 41.50
N SER A 64 18.82 23.89 41.15
CA SER A 64 17.55 24.46 40.73
C SER A 64 16.65 24.81 41.93
N SER A 65 16.34 26.10 42.09
CA SER A 65 15.39 26.59 43.11
C SER A 65 13.99 26.02 42.95
N GLU A 66 13.52 25.86 41.71
CA GLU A 66 12.21 25.28 41.38
C GLU A 66 12.14 23.82 41.79
N THR A 67 13.18 23.04 41.48
CA THR A 67 13.28 21.61 41.83
C THR A 67 13.27 21.42 43.35
N ILE A 68 13.99 22.25 44.10
CA ILE A 68 14.00 22.20 45.56
C ILE A 68 12.62 22.56 46.14
N ALA A 69 11.94 23.57 45.60
CA ALA A 69 10.59 23.92 46.03
C ALA A 69 9.60 22.76 45.81
N GLU A 70 9.68 22.09 44.65
CA GLU A 70 8.87 20.89 44.38
C GLU A 70 9.23 19.73 45.31
N ALA A 71 10.52 19.46 45.54
CA ALA A 71 10.99 18.39 46.42
C ALA A 71 10.47 18.57 47.87
N GLN A 72 10.51 19.80 48.39
CA GLN A 72 9.97 20.15 49.71
C GLN A 72 8.45 19.96 49.81
N LEU A 73 7.73 20.15 48.71
CA LEU A 73 6.29 19.92 48.66
C LEU A 73 5.96 18.43 48.59
N LYS A 74 6.66 17.68 47.73
CA LYS A 74 6.41 16.26 47.43
C LYS A 74 6.89 15.33 48.55
N TYR A 75 8.06 15.59 49.15
CA TYR A 75 8.74 14.69 50.07
C TYR A 75 8.99 15.34 51.44
N ARG A 76 8.31 14.84 52.47
CA ARG A 76 8.40 15.37 53.84
C ARG A 76 8.83 14.28 54.82
N ALA A 77 9.89 14.57 55.58
CA ALA A 77 10.32 13.78 56.73
C ALA A 77 11.00 14.70 57.76
N ASP A 78 10.85 14.41 59.05
CA ASP A 78 11.35 15.27 60.14
C ASP A 78 12.88 15.45 60.11
N ASN A 79 13.59 14.49 59.54
CA ASN A 79 15.04 14.45 59.41
C ASN A 79 15.53 14.77 57.99
N LEU A 80 14.69 15.30 57.09
CA LEU A 80 15.05 15.63 55.70
C LEU A 80 14.99 17.14 55.46
N LYS A 81 16.07 17.72 54.94
CA LYS A 81 16.16 19.15 54.64
C LYS A 81 16.67 19.35 53.22
N PHE A 82 15.85 19.95 52.36
CA PHE A 82 16.26 20.35 51.01
C PHE A 82 16.80 21.78 51.00
N ARG A 83 17.88 22.01 50.26
CA ARG A 83 18.51 23.32 50.11
C ARG A 83 18.93 23.54 48.65
N GLN A 84 18.78 24.78 48.18
CA GLN A 84 19.37 25.16 46.91
C GLN A 84 20.87 25.38 47.09
N GLY A 85 21.69 24.83 46.20
CA GLY A 85 23.14 25.00 46.23
C GLY A 85 23.81 24.35 45.01
N SER A 86 25.02 24.82 44.68
CA SER A 86 25.83 24.24 43.61
C SER A 86 26.75 23.15 44.17
N VAL A 87 27.03 22.12 43.40
CA VAL A 87 27.93 21.03 43.82
C VAL A 87 29.39 21.50 43.99
N ASP A 88 29.80 22.56 43.31
CA ASP A 88 31.14 23.16 43.47
C ASP A 88 31.25 24.15 44.65
N CYS A 89 30.14 24.41 45.36
CA CYS A 89 30.10 25.21 46.57
C CYS A 89 28.91 24.77 47.45
N LEU A 90 29.15 23.84 48.38
CA LEU A 90 28.14 23.25 49.25
C LEU A 90 27.82 24.19 50.43
N GLU A 91 27.28 25.37 50.10
CA GLU A 91 27.01 26.44 51.04
C GLU A 91 26.00 26.04 52.12
N GLY A 92 26.30 26.40 53.37
CA GLY A 92 25.48 26.07 54.53
C GLY A 92 25.67 24.65 55.08
N ILE A 93 26.57 23.84 54.52
CA ILE A 93 27.04 22.59 55.13
C ILE A 93 28.37 22.85 55.84
N GLU A 94 28.40 22.57 57.13
CA GLU A 94 29.56 22.77 57.99
C GLU A 94 30.69 21.79 57.64
N ASP A 95 31.95 22.22 57.82
CA ASP A 95 33.12 21.38 57.63
C ASP A 95 33.06 20.15 58.54
N GLN A 96 33.43 18.98 58.01
CA GLN A 96 33.47 17.71 58.75
C GLN A 96 32.16 17.37 59.49
N SER A 97 31.01 17.74 58.93
CA SER A 97 29.69 17.51 59.55
C SER A 97 28.94 16.31 58.97
N ILE A 98 29.34 15.82 57.79
CA ILE A 98 28.66 14.77 57.05
C ILE A 98 29.37 13.41 57.21
N ASP A 99 28.60 12.37 57.52
CA ASP A 99 29.11 11.00 57.61
C ASP A 99 29.20 10.35 56.21
N ILE A 100 28.20 10.57 55.36
CA ILE A 100 28.15 9.99 54.01
C ILE A 100 27.68 11.03 53.00
N VAL A 101 28.44 11.20 51.92
CA VAL A 101 27.97 11.95 50.74
C VAL A 101 27.56 10.95 49.66
N VAL A 102 26.35 11.10 49.13
CA VAL A 102 25.81 10.36 47.99
C VAL A 102 25.68 11.33 46.81
N SER A 103 26.15 10.92 45.62
CA SER A 103 25.94 11.68 44.38
C SER A 103 25.89 10.73 43.19
N PHE A 104 24.74 10.64 42.54
CA PHE A 104 24.49 9.61 41.54
C PHE A 104 24.20 10.25 40.18
N GLU A 105 25.03 9.95 39.17
CA GLU A 105 24.89 10.49 37.80
C GLU A 105 24.84 12.02 37.79
N THR A 106 25.97 12.62 38.15
CA THR A 106 26.10 14.06 38.36
C THR A 106 27.43 14.56 37.82
N ILE A 107 28.51 13.82 38.06
CA ILE A 107 29.87 14.24 37.72
C ILE A 107 30.08 14.39 36.21
N GLU A 108 29.33 13.64 35.41
CA GLU A 108 29.35 13.64 33.95
C GLU A 108 28.69 14.88 33.33
N HIS A 109 27.83 15.57 34.08
CA HIS A 109 27.09 16.75 33.63
C HIS A 109 27.85 18.06 33.81
N VAL A 110 29.03 18.02 34.42
CA VAL A 110 29.82 19.21 34.75
C VAL A 110 31.20 19.17 34.09
N ASP A 111 31.78 20.36 33.84
CA ASP A 111 33.11 20.47 33.27
C ASP A 111 34.21 20.03 34.26
N GLU A 112 35.42 19.78 33.73
CA GLU A 112 36.54 19.27 34.51
C GLU A 112 36.94 20.17 35.70
N ALA A 113 36.82 21.49 35.56
CA ALA A 113 37.12 22.43 36.64
C ALA A 113 36.11 22.28 37.80
N THR A 114 34.83 22.10 37.47
CA THR A 114 33.74 21.88 38.42
C THR A 114 33.85 20.50 39.07
N GLN A 115 34.22 19.46 38.31
CA GLN A 115 34.50 18.12 38.86
C GLN A 115 35.54 18.16 39.99
N THR A 116 36.68 18.85 39.76
CA THR A 116 37.73 18.98 40.79
C THR A 116 37.24 19.74 42.02
N LYS A 117 36.54 20.86 41.84
CA LYS A 117 36.00 21.63 42.98
C LYS A 117 34.98 20.84 43.78
N PHE A 118 34.10 20.10 43.11
CA PHE A 118 33.11 19.27 43.78
C PHE A 118 33.78 18.23 44.69
N LEU A 119 34.84 17.56 44.20
CA LEU A 119 35.58 16.58 45.01
C LEU A 119 36.26 17.20 46.24
N LEU A 120 36.75 18.45 46.11
CA LEU A 120 37.30 19.22 47.24
C LEU A 120 36.21 19.60 48.27
N GLU A 121 35.05 20.04 47.81
CA GLU A 121 33.91 20.37 48.67
C GLU A 121 33.38 19.14 49.41
N ILE A 122 33.27 18.00 48.72
CA ILE A 122 32.95 16.71 49.34
C ILE A 122 33.93 16.40 50.47
N LYS A 123 35.25 16.55 50.21
CA LYS A 123 36.28 16.31 51.22
C LYS A 123 36.20 17.28 52.40
N ARG A 124 35.81 18.54 52.16
CA ARG A 124 35.63 19.54 53.22
C ARG A 124 34.48 19.16 54.16
N VAL A 125 33.35 18.75 53.62
CA VAL A 125 32.13 18.47 54.43
C VAL A 125 32.16 17.09 55.09
N LEU A 126 32.91 16.13 54.55
CA LEU A 126 33.04 14.78 55.10
C LEU A 126 33.84 14.78 56.41
N LYS A 127 33.37 14.01 57.40
CA LYS A 127 34.14 13.65 58.60
C LYS A 127 35.39 12.86 58.22
N GLN A 128 36.35 12.78 59.15
CA GLN A 128 37.60 12.04 58.93
C GLN A 128 37.39 10.55 58.64
N ASP A 129 36.34 9.95 59.19
CA ASP A 129 35.89 8.57 58.97
C ASP A 129 34.70 8.47 57.99
N GLY A 130 34.38 9.57 57.30
CA GLY A 130 33.28 9.64 56.35
C GLY A 130 33.53 8.90 55.04
N MET A 131 32.45 8.69 54.28
CA MET A 131 32.47 7.99 52.99
C MET A 131 31.80 8.80 51.88
N LEU A 132 32.39 8.77 50.69
CA LEU A 132 31.76 9.22 49.44
C LEU A 132 31.21 8.00 48.70
N ILE A 133 29.96 8.07 48.27
CA ILE A 133 29.35 7.12 47.35
C ILE A 133 28.94 7.87 46.08
N MET A 134 29.60 7.57 44.97
CA MET A 134 29.42 8.28 43.70
C MET A 134 29.13 7.32 42.55
N SER A 135 28.22 7.65 41.64
CA SER A 135 28.04 6.89 40.40
C SER A 135 28.24 7.73 39.14
N THR A 136 28.78 7.09 38.10
CA THR A 136 28.89 7.63 36.74
C THR A 136 28.60 6.51 35.73
N PRO A 137 28.07 6.82 34.54
CA PRO A 137 28.14 5.89 33.41
C PRO A 137 29.58 5.54 33.08
N ASP A 138 29.84 4.27 32.73
CA ASP A 138 31.12 3.88 32.13
C ASP A 138 31.08 4.23 30.65
N LYS A 139 31.90 5.19 30.22
CA LYS A 139 31.94 5.66 28.82
C LYS A 139 32.06 4.51 27.81
N HIS A 140 32.82 3.46 28.13
CA HIS A 140 32.96 2.32 27.22
C HIS A 140 31.61 1.61 26.98
N TRP A 141 30.86 1.34 28.04
CA TRP A 141 29.61 0.58 27.99
C TRP A 141 28.38 1.46 27.70
N TYR A 142 28.44 2.75 28.06
CA TYR A 142 27.34 3.70 27.93
C TYR A 142 27.37 4.47 26.60
N THR A 143 28.55 4.84 26.11
CA THR A 143 28.72 5.71 24.92
C THR A 143 29.38 4.98 23.77
N ASP A 144 30.58 4.40 23.96
CA ASP A 144 31.37 3.86 22.85
C ASP A 144 30.76 2.61 22.22
N MET A 145 30.40 1.61 23.05
CA MET A 145 29.80 0.36 22.59
C MET A 145 28.44 0.56 21.90
N PRO A 146 27.48 1.31 22.48
CA PRO A 146 26.19 1.56 21.84
C PRO A 146 26.18 2.74 20.84
N LYS A 147 27.28 3.49 20.68
CA LYS A 147 27.34 4.77 19.95
C LYS A 147 26.27 5.77 20.40
N HIS A 148 25.95 5.75 21.69
CA HIS A 148 24.96 6.64 22.27
C HIS A 148 25.63 7.98 22.64
N HIS A 149 24.96 9.10 22.39
CA HIS A 149 25.45 10.42 22.78
C HIS A 149 24.38 11.14 23.59
N ASN A 150 24.65 11.39 24.87
CA ASN A 150 23.79 12.20 25.71
C ASN A 150 24.23 13.68 25.60
N PRO A 151 23.39 14.58 25.07
CA PRO A 151 23.75 16.00 24.88
C PRO A 151 24.00 16.75 26.20
N PHE A 152 23.58 16.20 27.33
CA PHE A 152 23.78 16.79 28.66
C PHE A 152 25.03 16.27 29.38
N HIS A 153 25.72 15.25 28.84
CA HIS A 153 26.99 14.78 29.39
C HIS A 153 28.14 15.65 28.85
N VAL A 154 28.67 16.51 29.71
CA VAL A 154 29.78 17.40 29.40
C VAL A 154 31.10 16.63 29.39
N LYS A 155 31.31 15.70 30.34
CA LYS A 155 32.51 14.86 30.41
C LYS A 155 32.26 13.51 31.08
N GLU A 156 32.26 12.45 30.28
CA GLU A 156 32.16 11.07 30.75
C GLU A 156 33.54 10.47 31.07
N PHE A 157 33.57 9.48 31.98
CA PHE A 157 34.80 8.80 32.37
C PHE A 157 34.87 7.37 31.82
N TYR A 158 36.06 6.96 31.38
CA TYR A 158 36.42 5.55 31.40
C TYR A 158 36.68 5.08 32.83
N LYS A 159 36.43 3.79 33.12
CA LYS A 159 36.67 3.18 34.45
C LYS A 159 38.00 3.57 35.09
N HIS A 160 39.09 3.55 34.33
CA HIS A 160 40.43 3.86 34.85
C HIS A 160 40.61 5.36 35.14
N GLU A 161 40.02 6.25 34.34
CA GLU A 161 40.05 7.70 34.56
C GLU A 161 39.26 8.08 35.80
N PHE A 162 38.09 7.46 36.00
CA PHE A 162 37.27 7.66 37.18
C PHE A 162 38.00 7.22 38.45
N PHE A 163 38.70 6.09 38.39
CA PHE A 163 39.53 5.62 39.51
C PHE A 163 40.63 6.63 39.86
N LEU A 164 41.39 7.09 38.87
CA LEU A 164 42.47 8.06 39.10
C LEU A 164 41.93 9.38 39.66
N PHE A 165 40.79 9.84 39.15
CA PHE A 165 40.12 11.05 39.61
C PHE A 165 39.76 10.94 41.11
N LEU A 166 39.10 9.86 41.54
CA LEU A 166 38.72 9.65 42.94
C LEU A 166 39.94 9.41 43.85
N ASN A 167 40.89 8.60 43.37
CA ASN A 167 42.07 8.20 44.14
C ASN A 167 43.02 9.38 44.42
N SER A 168 42.90 10.49 43.68
CA SER A 168 43.66 11.71 43.94
C SER A 168 43.37 12.36 45.30
N HIS A 169 42.17 12.11 45.87
CA HIS A 169 41.75 12.67 47.15
C HIS A 169 41.37 11.64 48.21
N PHE A 170 41.05 10.40 47.80
CA PHE A 170 40.68 9.28 48.67
C PHE A 170 41.60 8.07 48.41
N PRO A 171 42.42 7.63 49.39
CA PRO A 171 43.36 6.52 49.21
C PRO A 171 42.70 5.13 49.08
N HIS A 172 41.42 5.00 49.44
CA HIS A 172 40.66 3.76 49.35
C HIS A 172 39.42 3.97 48.48
N VAL A 173 39.39 3.30 47.32
CA VAL A 173 38.29 3.36 46.34
C VAL A 173 37.90 1.93 45.96
N GLU A 174 36.63 1.60 46.12
CA GLU A 174 36.05 0.31 45.74
C GLU A 174 34.92 0.50 44.72
N PHE A 175 34.93 -0.30 43.65
CA PHE A 175 33.95 -0.20 42.56
C PHE A 175 32.95 -1.36 42.58
N TYR A 176 31.69 -0.98 42.43
CA TYR A 176 30.53 -1.84 42.23
C TYR A 176 29.89 -1.53 40.88
N TYR A 177 29.16 -2.49 40.32
CA TYR A 177 28.60 -2.38 38.98
C TYR A 177 27.10 -2.66 38.96
N GLN A 178 26.36 -1.86 38.19
CA GLN A 178 24.94 -2.09 37.93
C GLN A 178 24.75 -2.77 36.56
N LYS A 179 24.00 -3.89 36.55
CA LYS A 179 23.60 -4.64 35.34
C LYS A 179 22.13 -5.07 35.41
N ASN A 180 21.52 -5.20 34.23
CA ASN A 180 20.20 -5.79 34.06
C ASN A 180 20.34 -7.27 33.70
N GLU A 181 19.79 -8.17 34.52
CA GLU A 181 19.89 -9.62 34.35
C GLU A 181 18.53 -10.31 34.52
N VAL A 182 18.36 -11.47 33.89
CA VAL A 182 17.15 -12.29 34.00
C VAL A 182 17.28 -13.27 35.16
N VAL A 183 16.42 -13.15 36.16
CA VAL A 183 16.39 -14.05 37.33
C VAL A 183 15.07 -14.81 37.43
N SER A 184 15.14 -16.07 37.86
CA SER A 184 13.96 -16.89 38.14
C SER A 184 13.69 -16.91 39.64
N VAL A 185 12.47 -16.55 40.04
CA VAL A 185 12.06 -16.47 41.44
C VAL A 185 10.92 -17.45 41.69
N VAL A 186 11.05 -18.29 42.72
CA VAL A 186 10.00 -19.21 43.18
C VAL A 186 9.65 -18.85 44.62
N GLY A 187 8.42 -18.41 44.87
CA GLY A 187 7.98 -17.99 46.20
C GLY A 187 6.47 -17.81 46.33
N THR A 188 5.97 -17.75 47.56
CA THR A 188 4.55 -17.65 47.88
C THR A 188 4.09 -16.19 47.93
N GLY A 189 4.17 -15.47 46.81
CA GLY A 189 3.46 -14.20 46.50
C GLY A 189 3.52 -12.99 47.45
N ALA A 190 4.06 -13.11 48.68
CA ALA A 190 3.88 -12.13 49.75
C ALA A 190 5.00 -12.16 50.82
N SER A 191 6.27 -12.34 50.43
CA SER A 191 7.38 -12.09 51.39
C SER A 191 8.44 -11.17 50.79
N ASN A 192 8.76 -10.10 51.54
CA ASN A 192 10.01 -9.33 51.42
C ASN A 192 11.20 -10.16 51.97
N ALA A 193 11.26 -11.45 51.63
CA ALA A 193 12.33 -12.32 52.11
C ALA A 193 13.59 -12.03 51.31
N GLY A 194 14.70 -11.73 52.02
CA GLY A 194 16.00 -11.55 51.41
C GLY A 194 16.39 -12.77 50.57
N TYR A 195 16.69 -12.53 49.30
CA TYR A 195 17.19 -13.57 48.40
C TYR A 195 18.61 -13.93 48.81
N ARG A 196 18.87 -15.23 49.02
CA ARG A 196 20.23 -15.73 49.23
C ARG A 196 20.77 -16.20 47.89
N LEU A 197 21.81 -15.55 47.40
CA LEU A 197 22.58 -16.06 46.26
C LEU A 197 23.20 -17.41 46.66
N LEU A 198 22.85 -18.47 45.93
CA LEU A 198 23.49 -19.77 46.06
C LEU A 198 24.62 -19.81 45.04
N ASP A 199 25.84 -19.75 45.54
CA ASP A 199 27.04 -19.66 44.72
C ASP A 199 27.38 -21.04 44.12
N GLY A 200 27.11 -21.22 42.83
CA GLY A 200 27.47 -22.43 42.07
C GLY A 200 28.55 -22.17 41.02
N ALA A 201 28.88 -20.91 40.76
CA ALA A 201 29.95 -20.49 39.88
C ALA A 201 30.32 -19.06 40.27
N GLU A 202 31.56 -18.85 40.74
CA GLU A 202 32.14 -17.52 40.98
C GLU A 202 32.01 -16.69 39.70
N THR A 203 30.92 -15.94 39.59
CA THR A 203 30.75 -14.95 38.53
C THR A 203 31.06 -13.62 39.18
N THR A 204 32.34 -13.27 39.19
CA THR A 204 32.79 -11.94 39.62
C THR A 204 32.21 -10.90 38.65
N LEU A 205 31.27 -10.08 39.13
CA LEU A 205 30.75 -8.92 38.41
C LEU A 205 31.84 -7.84 38.39
N ASN A 206 32.62 -7.75 37.31
CA ASN A 206 33.76 -6.83 37.19
C ASN A 206 33.52 -5.62 36.27
N GLU A 207 32.34 -5.52 35.67
CA GLU A 207 31.97 -4.54 34.63
C GLU A 207 30.46 -4.22 34.71
N GLY A 208 29.98 -3.11 34.13
CA GLY A 208 28.56 -2.75 34.09
C GLY A 208 28.30 -1.42 33.38
N LYS A 209 27.03 -1.12 33.08
CA LYS A 209 26.63 0.14 32.38
C LYS A 209 26.93 1.37 33.24
N TYR A 210 26.72 1.24 34.55
CA TYR A 210 27.08 2.26 35.54
C TYR A 210 28.08 1.69 36.55
N ILE A 211 29.02 2.53 36.95
CA ILE A 211 29.99 2.27 38.01
C ILE A 211 29.50 3.02 39.25
N VAL A 212 29.46 2.34 40.39
CA VAL A 212 29.23 2.94 41.71
C VAL A 212 30.52 2.81 42.51
N ALA A 213 31.13 3.92 42.86
CA ALA A 213 32.35 3.99 43.65
C ALA A 213 32.05 4.34 45.11
N ILE A 214 32.66 3.60 46.03
CA ILE A 214 32.70 3.94 47.45
C ILE A 214 34.13 4.36 47.78
N CYS A 215 34.29 5.54 48.36
CA CYS A 215 35.59 6.14 48.64
C CYS A 215 35.70 6.56 50.11
N SER A 216 36.86 6.37 50.73
CA SER A 216 37.14 6.86 52.09
C SER A 216 38.62 7.20 52.32
N ALA A 217 38.88 7.99 53.35
CA ALA A 217 40.21 8.23 53.89
C ALA A 217 40.74 7.05 54.73
N GLN A 218 39.86 6.16 55.19
CA GLN A 218 40.20 4.95 55.96
C GLN A 218 39.97 3.68 55.11
N PRO A 219 40.59 2.53 55.47
CA PRO A 219 40.36 1.27 54.78
C PRO A 219 38.88 0.85 54.77
N LEU A 220 38.39 0.42 53.60
CA LEU A 220 37.02 -0.06 53.39
C LEU A 220 36.96 -1.56 53.69
N ASP A 221 36.85 -1.94 54.96
CA ASP A 221 36.77 -3.36 55.35
C ASP A 221 35.33 -3.91 55.24
N ASN A 222 35.15 -4.93 54.39
CA ASN A 222 33.95 -5.78 54.36
C ASN A 222 32.63 -5.06 53.98
N ILE A 223 32.71 -4.04 53.12
CA ILE A 223 31.52 -3.34 52.62
C ILE A 223 30.79 -4.25 51.62
N GLN A 224 29.47 -4.42 51.82
CA GLN A 224 28.61 -5.19 50.91
C GLN A 224 27.36 -4.39 50.59
N ILE A 225 27.26 -3.95 49.33
CA ILE A 225 26.06 -3.29 48.79
C ILE A 225 25.40 -4.18 47.74
N HIS A 226 24.13 -4.54 47.96
CA HIS A 226 23.37 -5.39 47.05
C HIS A 226 21.90 -4.97 47.05
N SER A 227 21.30 -4.88 45.86
CA SER A 227 19.87 -4.65 45.70
C SER A 227 19.36 -5.36 44.44
N VAL A 228 18.16 -5.92 44.53
CA VAL A 228 17.47 -6.57 43.40
C VAL A 228 16.08 -5.97 43.32
N MET A 229 15.73 -5.42 42.15
CA MET A 229 14.39 -4.94 41.86
C MET A 229 13.82 -5.74 40.69
N THR A 230 12.56 -6.15 40.79
CA THR A 230 11.85 -6.86 39.73
C THR A 230 10.97 -5.88 38.94
N ASN A 231 10.92 -6.04 37.62
CA ASN A 231 10.01 -5.30 36.76
C ASN A 231 8.92 -6.26 36.21
N PRO A 232 7.72 -6.32 36.83
CA PRO A 232 6.66 -7.21 36.38
C PRO A 232 5.96 -6.74 35.09
N GLU A 233 6.15 -5.49 34.67
CA GLU A 233 5.48 -4.92 33.49
C GLU A 233 6.26 -5.08 32.19
N VAL A 234 7.58 -5.25 32.26
CA VAL A 234 8.38 -5.64 31.08
C VAL A 234 8.00 -7.07 30.73
N GLN A 235 7.05 -7.22 29.82
CA GLN A 235 6.67 -8.51 29.26
C GLN A 235 7.85 -9.06 28.47
N TYR A 236 8.73 -9.79 29.15
CA TYR A 236 9.86 -10.50 28.55
C TYR A 236 9.39 -11.42 27.40
N GLN A 237 8.13 -11.89 27.49
CA GLN A 237 7.42 -12.59 26.42
C GLN A 237 7.32 -11.76 25.13
N LYS A 238 6.92 -10.48 25.20
CA LYS A 238 6.87 -9.57 24.04
C LYS A 238 8.25 -9.29 23.46
N LEU A 239 9.28 -9.16 24.32
CA LEU A 239 10.66 -9.01 23.85
C LEU A 239 11.12 -10.28 23.12
N VAL A 240 10.87 -11.47 23.68
CA VAL A 240 11.19 -12.77 23.06
C VAL A 240 10.41 -13.00 21.77
N ASP A 241 9.12 -12.67 21.73
CA ASP A 241 8.27 -12.81 20.55
C ASP A 241 8.69 -11.80 19.46
N ARG A 242 9.07 -10.57 19.84
CA ARG A 242 9.67 -9.59 18.94
C ARG A 242 11.05 -10.02 18.46
N ILE A 243 11.86 -10.66 19.30
CA ILE A 243 13.16 -11.21 18.93
C ILE A 243 13.02 -12.36 17.94
N LEU A 244 12.05 -13.24 18.15
CA LEU A 244 11.73 -14.32 17.21
C LEU A 244 11.15 -13.76 15.90
N SER A 245 10.34 -12.70 15.96
CA SER A 245 9.85 -12.01 14.76
C SER A 245 10.99 -11.29 14.03
N LEU A 246 11.90 -10.65 14.75
CA LEU A 246 13.08 -9.96 14.20
C LEU A 246 14.06 -10.96 13.59
N GLN A 247 14.28 -12.14 14.19
CA GLN A 247 15.05 -13.21 13.57
C GLN A 247 14.42 -13.67 12.26
N SER A 248 13.09 -13.84 12.23
CA SER A 248 12.36 -14.19 11.01
C SER A 248 12.42 -13.06 9.96
N GLU A 249 12.32 -11.79 10.38
CA GLU A 249 12.47 -10.63 9.49
C GLU A 249 13.90 -10.51 8.96
N VAL A 250 14.94 -10.76 9.77
CA VAL A 250 16.34 -10.74 9.35
C VAL A 250 16.63 -11.90 8.41
N GLU A 251 16.08 -13.10 8.64
CA GLU A 251 16.20 -14.22 7.71
C GLU A 251 15.49 -13.94 6.37
N GLU A 252 14.28 -13.36 6.39
CA GLU A 252 13.57 -12.92 5.18
C GLU A 252 14.32 -11.79 4.46
N ARG A 253 14.90 -10.84 5.20
CA ARG A 253 15.63 -9.70 4.68
C ARG A 253 17.00 -10.09 4.15
N ASN A 254 17.68 -11.06 4.76
CA ASN A 254 18.90 -11.66 4.24
C ASN A 254 18.62 -12.52 2.99
N ALA A 255 17.48 -13.22 2.93
CA ALA A 255 17.06 -13.92 1.72
C ALA A 255 16.71 -12.93 0.59
N HIS A 256 16.11 -11.79 0.93
CA HIS A 256 15.80 -10.72 -0.01
C HIS A 256 17.06 -9.96 -0.45
N LEU A 257 17.97 -9.63 0.46
CA LEU A 257 19.28 -9.04 0.17
C LEU A 257 20.12 -9.98 -0.69
N LYS A 258 20.10 -11.29 -0.42
CA LYS A 258 20.76 -12.27 -1.29
C LYS A 258 20.17 -12.30 -2.70
N LYS A 259 18.84 -12.21 -2.84
CA LYS A 259 18.18 -12.09 -4.16
C LYS A 259 18.50 -10.75 -4.84
N LEU A 260 18.55 -9.66 -4.09
CA LEU A 260 18.96 -8.36 -4.60
C LEU A 260 20.43 -8.35 -4.99
N ASP A 261 21.32 -8.97 -4.22
CA ASP A 261 22.74 -9.15 -4.54
C ASP A 261 22.91 -10.00 -5.79
N GLU A 262 22.13 -11.07 -5.95
CA GLU A 262 22.08 -11.87 -7.19
C GLU A 262 21.54 -11.05 -8.37
N GLN A 263 20.57 -10.15 -8.16
CA GLN A 263 20.06 -9.24 -9.20
C GLN A 263 21.04 -8.10 -9.52
N ILE A 264 21.76 -7.58 -8.52
CA ILE A 264 22.80 -6.55 -8.67
C ILE A 264 24.01 -7.15 -9.36
N GLU A 265 24.42 -8.37 -9.01
CA GLU A 265 25.44 -9.14 -9.73
C GLU A 265 25.02 -9.37 -11.18
N ARG A 266 23.79 -9.84 -11.44
CA ARG A 266 23.28 -9.98 -12.82
C ARG A 266 23.27 -8.66 -13.57
N SER A 267 22.85 -7.58 -12.91
CA SER A 267 22.80 -6.25 -13.51
C SER A 267 24.20 -5.65 -13.71
N ARG A 268 25.15 -5.91 -12.82
CA ARG A 268 26.57 -5.55 -12.96
C ARG A 268 27.23 -6.33 -14.08
N ASN A 269 26.96 -7.62 -14.18
CA ASN A 269 27.42 -8.45 -15.30
C ASN A 269 26.83 -7.94 -16.61
N GLN A 270 25.53 -7.60 -16.65
CA GLN A 270 24.87 -6.99 -17.81
C GLN A 270 25.49 -5.62 -18.16
N LEU A 271 25.74 -4.76 -17.16
CA LEU A 271 26.38 -3.47 -17.34
C LEU A 271 27.83 -3.61 -17.82
N GLN A 272 28.56 -4.62 -17.34
CA GLN A 272 29.92 -4.91 -17.78
C GLN A 272 29.93 -5.44 -19.22
N THR A 273 28.97 -6.29 -19.59
CA THR A 273 28.77 -6.74 -20.98
C THR A 273 28.40 -5.56 -21.88
N ASN A 274 27.46 -4.71 -21.46
CA ASN A 274 27.08 -3.51 -22.21
C ASN A 274 28.24 -2.51 -22.30
N ALA A 275 29.05 -2.35 -21.25
CA ALA A 275 30.23 -1.49 -21.26
C ALA A 275 31.33 -2.04 -22.17
N GLN A 276 31.50 -3.36 -22.24
CA GLN A 276 32.38 -4.01 -23.21
C GLN A 276 31.85 -3.84 -24.64
N GLU A 277 30.53 -3.93 -24.84
CA GLU A 277 29.91 -3.72 -26.14
C GLU A 277 29.99 -2.25 -26.59
N ILE A 278 29.85 -1.30 -25.65
CA ILE A 278 30.06 0.14 -25.89
C ILE A 278 31.55 0.42 -26.15
N ALA A 279 32.47 -0.20 -25.40
CA ALA A 279 33.90 -0.05 -25.64
C ALA A 279 34.28 -0.61 -27.03
N PHE A 280 33.75 -1.76 -27.41
CA PHE A 280 33.93 -2.36 -28.73
C PHE A 280 33.31 -1.49 -29.84
N LYS A 281 32.11 -0.94 -29.63
CA LYS A 281 31.47 0.00 -30.57
C LYS A 281 32.25 1.31 -30.66
N ASN A 282 32.79 1.82 -29.56
CA ASN A 282 33.63 3.01 -29.55
C ASN A 282 34.97 2.76 -30.25
N GLU A 283 35.56 1.58 -30.07
CA GLU A 283 36.77 1.16 -30.78
C GLU A 283 36.49 1.03 -32.29
N LEU A 284 35.36 0.45 -32.68
CA LEU A 284 34.90 0.38 -34.07
C LEU A 284 34.60 1.77 -34.66
N VAL A 285 34.02 2.69 -33.88
CA VAL A 285 33.80 4.08 -34.28
C VAL A 285 35.11 4.83 -34.42
N GLN A 286 36.08 4.63 -33.50
CA GLN A 286 37.42 5.21 -33.60
C GLN A 286 38.17 4.64 -34.81
N GLU A 287 38.00 3.36 -35.11
CA GLU A 287 38.58 2.72 -36.29
C GLU A 287 37.92 3.21 -37.58
N LEU A 288 36.61 3.42 -37.59
CA LEU A 288 35.89 4.06 -38.71
C LEU A 288 36.28 5.53 -38.88
N LEU A 289 36.48 6.29 -37.79
CA LEU A 289 36.96 7.67 -37.82
C LEU A 289 38.41 7.74 -38.31
N ARG A 290 39.27 6.81 -37.85
CA ARG A 290 40.65 6.69 -38.33
C ARG A 290 40.68 6.27 -39.80
N THR A 291 39.81 5.36 -40.22
CA THR A 291 39.65 4.97 -41.63
C THR A 291 39.12 6.13 -42.46
N LYS A 292 38.19 6.93 -41.92
CA LYS A 292 37.68 8.17 -42.54
C LYS A 292 38.77 9.23 -42.64
N GLU A 293 39.61 9.39 -41.63
CA GLU A 293 40.78 10.28 -41.65
C GLU A 293 41.81 9.81 -42.67
N ILE A 294 42.16 8.52 -42.69
CA ILE A 294 43.06 7.92 -43.70
C ILE A 294 42.48 8.10 -45.11
N LEU A 295 41.19 7.85 -45.33
CA LEU A 295 40.53 8.08 -46.62
C LEU A 295 40.45 9.57 -46.98
N ALA A 296 40.25 10.45 -46.01
CA ALA A 296 40.25 11.90 -46.19
C ALA A 296 41.65 12.44 -46.49
N GLU A 297 42.69 11.84 -45.90
CA GLU A 297 44.11 12.12 -46.11
C GLU A 297 44.57 11.54 -47.46
N GLU A 298 44.15 10.33 -47.85
CA GLU A 298 44.32 9.77 -49.20
C GLU A 298 43.57 10.57 -50.28
N LEU A 299 42.41 11.15 -49.95
CA LEU A 299 41.67 12.10 -50.81
C LEU A 299 42.35 13.47 -50.87
N LYS A 300 43.05 13.89 -49.80
CA LYS A 300 43.88 15.10 -49.76
C LYS A 300 45.16 14.91 -50.57
N ASP A 301 45.82 13.75 -50.43
CA ASP A 301 46.98 13.31 -51.19
C ASP A 301 46.64 13.13 -52.68
N LYS A 302 45.42 12.66 -53.01
CA LYS A 302 44.89 12.66 -54.39
C LYS A 302 44.44 14.03 -54.90
N LYS A 303 44.33 15.06 -54.05
CA LYS A 303 44.00 16.45 -54.45
C LYS A 303 45.16 17.45 -54.33
N SER A 304 46.34 17.09 -53.80
CA SER A 304 47.48 18.03 -53.76
C SER A 304 48.88 17.46 -54.00
N LEU A 305 49.07 16.22 -54.47
CA LEU A 305 50.37 15.77 -55.01
C LEU A 305 50.46 15.88 -56.54
N ASN A 306 50.00 17.01 -57.07
CA ASN A 306 50.30 17.44 -58.44
C ASN A 306 50.88 18.85 -58.56
N ASP A 307 51.28 19.51 -57.45
CA ASP A 307 51.80 20.88 -57.54
C ASP A 307 53.13 21.14 -56.77
N GLU A 308 53.81 20.13 -56.19
CA GLU A 308 55.18 20.33 -55.64
C GLU A 308 56.31 19.61 -56.41
N HIS A 309 56.01 18.71 -57.35
CA HIS A 309 57.03 18.15 -58.26
C HIS A 309 57.14 18.90 -59.60
N LYS A 310 56.26 19.87 -59.87
CA LYS A 310 56.24 20.62 -61.15
C LYS A 310 57.40 21.60 -61.28
N ASP A 311 57.78 22.30 -60.21
CA ASP A 311 58.77 23.38 -60.30
C ASP A 311 60.23 22.87 -60.25
N GLU A 312 60.46 21.70 -59.66
CA GLU A 312 61.77 21.05 -59.62
C GLU A 312 62.04 20.25 -60.92
N ILE A 313 61.02 19.57 -61.46
CA ILE A 313 61.09 18.88 -62.76
C ILE A 313 61.19 19.87 -63.93
N ILE A 314 60.57 21.06 -63.86
CA ILE A 314 60.75 22.11 -64.88
C ILE A 314 62.16 22.72 -64.84
N ARG A 315 62.82 22.77 -63.67
CA ARG A 315 64.23 23.16 -63.55
C ARG A 315 65.17 22.08 -64.10
N GLU A 316 64.94 20.81 -63.81
CA GLU A 316 65.76 19.70 -64.32
C GLU A 316 65.53 19.41 -65.82
N LEU A 317 64.30 19.56 -66.33
CA LEU A 317 64.00 19.45 -67.76
C LEU A 317 64.57 20.61 -68.58
N SER A 318 64.66 21.81 -68.00
CA SER A 318 65.29 22.95 -68.70
C SER A 318 66.80 22.77 -68.83
N GLN A 319 67.46 22.15 -67.85
CA GLN A 319 68.88 21.79 -67.92
C GLN A 319 69.15 20.56 -68.80
N THR A 320 68.23 19.59 -68.83
CA THR A 320 68.39 18.36 -69.66
C THR A 320 68.10 18.62 -71.14
N LYS A 321 67.24 19.59 -71.45
CA LYS A 321 66.97 20.09 -72.80
C LYS A 321 68.21 20.76 -73.44
N GLU A 322 69.13 21.30 -72.64
CA GLU A 322 70.41 21.85 -73.12
C GLU A 322 71.49 20.79 -73.33
N ILE A 323 71.36 19.61 -72.72
CA ILE A 323 72.35 18.53 -72.84
C ILE A 323 72.00 17.57 -73.98
N LEU A 324 70.71 17.37 -74.30
CA LEU A 324 70.28 16.50 -75.41
C LEU A 324 70.19 17.20 -76.77
N SER A 325 70.48 18.50 -76.84
CA SER A 325 70.65 19.23 -78.10
C SER A 325 71.96 18.91 -78.85
N GLU A 326 72.80 18.00 -78.36
CA GLU A 326 74.06 17.65 -79.03
C GLU A 326 74.11 16.30 -79.77
N GLU A 327 73.09 15.44 -79.74
CA GLU A 327 73.15 14.16 -80.50
C GLU A 327 71.97 13.95 -81.45
N LEU A 328 71.91 14.85 -82.44
CA LEU A 328 71.93 14.52 -83.87
C LEU A 328 71.62 13.05 -84.30
N LYS A 329 70.59 12.91 -85.16
CA LYS A 329 70.45 12.06 -86.39
C LYS A 329 69.33 11.01 -86.48
N GLU A 330 68.38 11.41 -87.34
CA GLU A 330 67.78 10.65 -88.45
C GLU A 330 66.61 9.65 -88.25
N LYS A 331 65.45 10.13 -88.72
CA LYS A 331 64.67 9.63 -89.88
C LYS A 331 63.65 8.48 -89.67
N ASN A 332 62.45 8.74 -90.21
CA ASN A 332 61.29 7.87 -90.48
C ASN A 332 60.34 7.52 -89.32
N ARG A 333 59.33 8.37 -89.05
CA ARG A 333 58.06 7.95 -88.42
C ARG A 333 56.93 9.01 -88.48
N LEU A 334 56.62 9.54 -89.66
CA LEU A 334 55.57 10.59 -89.79
C LEU A 334 54.16 10.04 -90.14
N ASN A 335 54.04 8.79 -90.61
CA ASN A 335 52.74 8.20 -90.95
C ASN A 335 52.03 7.49 -89.77
N ASP A 336 52.74 7.16 -88.69
CA ASP A 336 52.13 6.56 -87.49
C ASP A 336 51.49 7.63 -86.56
N LEU A 337 51.91 8.90 -86.68
CA LEU A 337 51.45 9.97 -85.79
C LEU A 337 50.04 10.47 -86.12
N ILE A 338 49.62 10.43 -87.39
CA ILE A 338 48.31 10.96 -87.79
C ILE A 338 47.17 10.05 -87.29
N LEU A 339 47.36 8.72 -87.34
CA LEU A 339 46.41 7.74 -86.76
C LEU A 339 46.38 7.77 -85.22
N MET A 340 47.46 8.24 -84.58
CA MET A 340 47.51 8.39 -83.12
C MET A 340 46.76 9.64 -82.64
N ILE A 341 46.76 10.72 -83.42
CA ILE A 341 46.08 11.98 -83.07
C ILE A 341 44.55 11.79 -83.12
N GLU A 342 44.00 11.15 -84.15
CA GLU A 342 42.54 10.85 -84.20
C GLU A 342 42.09 9.92 -83.07
N ARG A 343 42.98 9.04 -82.59
CA ARG A 343 42.70 8.16 -81.45
C ARG A 343 42.74 8.92 -80.11
N LEU A 344 43.65 9.87 -79.97
CA LEU A 344 43.79 10.71 -78.78
C LEU A 344 42.66 11.74 -78.65
N GLU A 345 42.15 12.28 -79.76
CA GLU A 345 41.01 13.22 -79.73
C GLU A 345 39.71 12.54 -79.25
N ASN A 346 39.49 11.27 -79.64
CA ASN A 346 38.37 10.48 -79.15
C ASN A 346 38.52 10.08 -77.66
N GLU A 347 39.74 9.81 -77.18
CA GLU A 347 40.00 9.54 -75.75
C GLU A 347 39.84 10.79 -74.86
N ILE A 348 40.17 11.98 -75.37
CA ILE A 348 39.99 13.24 -74.64
C ILE A 348 38.49 13.57 -74.48
N SER A 349 37.68 13.33 -75.52
CA SER A 349 36.23 13.54 -75.45
C SER A 349 35.54 12.60 -74.44
N ALA A 350 35.98 11.32 -74.38
CA ALA A 350 35.48 10.36 -73.40
C ALA A 350 35.93 10.68 -71.95
N LYS A 351 37.15 11.21 -71.76
CA LYS A 351 37.65 11.62 -70.43
C LYS A 351 36.98 12.88 -69.89
N ASN A 352 36.53 13.80 -70.75
CA ASN A 352 35.79 14.98 -70.32
C ASN A 352 34.38 14.65 -69.79
N LEU A 353 33.73 13.61 -70.33
CA LEU A 353 32.44 13.11 -69.82
C LEU A 353 32.59 12.49 -68.41
N LEU A 354 33.66 11.73 -68.16
CA LEU A 354 33.98 11.15 -66.85
C LEU A 354 34.34 12.21 -65.78
N ILE A 355 34.86 13.36 -66.20
CA ILE A 355 35.17 14.49 -65.28
C ILE A 355 33.90 15.23 -64.85
N GLU A 356 32.86 15.31 -65.70
CA GLU A 356 31.55 15.84 -65.30
C GLU A 356 30.80 14.89 -64.37
N GLU A 357 30.83 13.57 -64.64
CA GLU A 357 30.26 12.56 -63.73
C GLU A 357 30.95 12.58 -62.35
N GLY A 358 32.29 12.71 -62.30
CA GLY A 358 33.04 12.81 -61.06
C GLY A 358 32.75 14.08 -60.24
N LYS A 359 32.35 15.19 -60.89
CA LYS A 359 31.89 16.41 -60.18
C LYS A 359 30.52 16.21 -59.54
N GLN A 360 29.62 15.50 -60.21
CA GLN A 360 28.29 15.19 -59.68
C GLN A 360 28.38 14.23 -58.48
N THR A 361 29.20 13.19 -58.56
CA THR A 361 29.46 12.27 -57.44
C THR A 361 30.12 12.97 -56.24
N GLN A 362 30.98 13.96 -56.47
CA GLN A 362 31.60 14.74 -55.39
C GLN A 362 30.60 15.66 -54.66
N ILE A 363 29.58 16.17 -55.36
CA ILE A 363 28.50 16.95 -54.75
C ILE A 363 27.58 16.04 -53.93
N GLU A 364 27.23 14.86 -54.45
CA GLU A 364 26.42 13.85 -53.74
C GLU A 364 27.11 13.34 -52.47
N LEU A 365 28.41 13.01 -52.53
CA LEU A 365 29.21 12.61 -51.36
C LEU A 365 29.36 13.74 -50.33
N SER A 366 29.35 15.01 -50.75
CA SER A 366 29.40 16.14 -49.82
C SER A 366 28.08 16.32 -49.07
N ALA A 367 26.95 16.11 -49.74
CA ALA A 367 25.62 16.14 -49.14
C ALA A 367 25.40 14.96 -48.19
N GLU A 368 25.91 13.77 -48.54
CA GLU A 368 25.82 12.57 -47.71
C GLU A 368 26.74 12.64 -46.47
N ASN A 369 27.91 13.27 -46.59
CA ASN A 369 28.78 13.59 -45.45
C ASN A 369 28.13 14.59 -44.49
N GLN A 370 27.45 15.61 -45.02
CA GLN A 370 26.76 16.59 -44.18
C GLN A 370 25.58 15.95 -43.44
N LYS A 371 24.80 15.11 -44.13
CA LYS A 371 23.71 14.32 -43.53
C LYS A 371 24.20 13.35 -42.46
N SER A 372 25.36 12.72 -42.66
CA SER A 372 25.98 11.83 -41.66
C SER A 372 26.51 12.61 -40.45
N ASN A 373 27.09 13.79 -40.65
CA ASN A 373 27.56 14.64 -39.56
C ASN A 373 26.39 15.18 -38.71
N ASP A 374 25.27 15.54 -39.35
CA ASP A 374 24.06 15.97 -38.64
C ASP A 374 23.43 14.82 -37.82
N GLN A 375 23.47 13.59 -38.35
CA GLN A 375 23.04 12.39 -37.62
C GLN A 375 23.97 12.08 -36.43
N ILE A 376 25.28 12.25 -36.58
CA ILE A 376 26.24 12.10 -35.49
C ILE A 376 25.99 13.14 -34.39
N ALA A 377 25.71 14.40 -34.75
CA ALA A 377 25.37 15.44 -33.78
C ALA A 377 24.09 15.12 -33.00
N MET A 378 23.03 14.66 -33.68
CA MET A 378 21.79 14.20 -33.01
C MET A 378 22.02 13.01 -32.08
N ILE A 379 22.88 12.07 -32.46
CA ILE A 379 23.20 10.91 -31.63
C ILE A 379 24.00 11.35 -30.39
N GLN A 380 24.95 12.28 -30.54
CA GLN A 380 25.71 12.85 -29.43
C GLN A 380 24.82 13.60 -28.44
N GLU A 381 23.84 14.36 -28.93
CA GLU A 381 22.89 15.08 -28.10
C GLU A 381 21.94 14.13 -27.34
N ARG A 382 21.46 13.07 -28.01
CA ARG A 382 20.68 12.00 -27.36
C ARG A 382 21.49 11.23 -26.32
N LEU A 383 22.77 10.95 -26.59
CA LEU A 383 23.66 10.30 -25.63
C LEU A 383 23.88 11.18 -24.40
N ALA A 384 24.13 12.48 -24.57
CA ALA A 384 24.28 13.42 -23.45
C ALA A 384 22.99 13.52 -22.62
N HIS A 385 21.82 13.51 -23.26
CA HIS A 385 20.54 13.53 -22.56
C HIS A 385 20.28 12.24 -21.78
N HIS A 386 20.60 11.08 -22.36
CA HIS A 386 20.54 9.79 -21.67
C HIS A 386 21.53 9.70 -20.50
N GLU A 387 22.74 10.24 -20.66
CA GLU A 387 23.77 10.27 -19.61
C GLU A 387 23.33 11.14 -18.43
N PHE A 388 22.67 12.28 -18.70
CA PHE A 388 22.05 13.13 -17.70
C PHE A 388 20.90 12.42 -16.95
N GLN A 389 20.00 11.74 -17.67
CA GLN A 389 18.91 10.97 -17.05
C GLN A 389 19.42 9.81 -16.19
N ILE A 390 20.49 9.14 -16.63
CA ILE A 390 21.13 8.07 -15.86
C ILE A 390 21.79 8.63 -14.59
N GLN A 391 22.46 9.79 -14.66
CA GLN A 391 23.02 10.45 -13.48
C GLN A 391 21.95 10.89 -12.48
N GLU A 392 20.80 11.39 -12.96
CA GLU A 392 19.67 11.75 -12.10
C GLU A 392 19.07 10.52 -11.41
N GLN A 393 18.89 9.41 -12.14
CA GLN A 393 18.44 8.15 -11.57
C GLN A 393 19.45 7.54 -10.59
N LEU A 394 20.75 7.67 -10.86
CA LEU A 394 21.81 7.25 -9.93
C LEU A 394 21.79 8.08 -8.65
N SER A 395 21.62 9.40 -8.73
CA SER A 395 21.50 10.27 -7.55
C SER A 395 20.26 9.97 -6.70
N GLN A 396 19.12 9.68 -7.35
CA GLN A 396 17.90 9.25 -6.65
C GLN A 396 18.08 7.88 -5.98
N LYS A 397 18.77 6.95 -6.65
CA LYS A 397 19.11 5.65 -6.06
C LYS A 397 20.13 5.74 -4.93
N ASP A 398 21.12 6.63 -5.01
CA ASP A 398 22.09 6.88 -3.93
C ASP A 398 21.41 7.45 -2.69
N THR A 399 20.43 8.34 -2.88
CA THR A 399 19.59 8.85 -1.78
C THR A 399 18.75 7.73 -1.16
N GLN A 400 18.21 6.83 -1.99
CA GLN A 400 17.47 5.66 -1.53
C GLN A 400 18.36 4.65 -0.78
N ILE A 401 19.59 4.44 -1.26
CA ILE A 401 20.63 3.62 -0.61
C ILE A 401 21.06 4.26 0.72
N HIS A 402 21.20 5.57 0.80
CA HIS A 402 21.51 6.28 2.04
C HIS A 402 20.40 6.11 3.10
N ASN A 403 19.13 6.21 2.67
CA ASN A 403 17.97 5.95 3.53
C ASN A 403 17.88 4.47 3.96
N LEU A 404 18.20 3.54 3.06
CA LEU A 404 18.29 2.10 3.36
C LEU A 404 19.43 1.78 4.33
N ASN A 405 20.58 2.44 4.19
CA ASN A 405 21.74 2.27 5.08
C ASN A 405 21.47 2.81 6.48
N GLY A 406 20.79 3.96 6.61
CA GLY A 406 20.33 4.46 7.91
C GLY A 406 19.35 3.50 8.60
N HIS A 407 18.48 2.85 7.83
CA HIS A 407 17.56 1.83 8.33
C HIS A 407 18.28 0.49 8.65
N ILE A 408 19.35 0.14 7.94
CA ILE A 408 20.23 -1.00 8.24
C ILE A 408 21.01 -0.76 9.54
N GLU A 409 21.52 0.46 9.78
CA GLU A 409 22.18 0.79 11.05
C GLU A 409 21.23 0.67 12.25
N MET A 410 19.97 1.11 12.08
CA MET A 410 18.92 0.97 13.11
C MET A 410 18.59 -0.51 13.42
N LEU A 411 18.66 -1.40 12.43
CA LEU A 411 18.44 -2.84 12.60
C LEU A 411 19.65 -3.55 13.21
N LEU A 412 20.87 -3.17 12.82
CA LEU A 412 22.10 -3.65 13.42
C LEU A 412 22.20 -3.25 14.89
N GLU A 413 21.62 -2.11 15.28
CA GLU A 413 21.51 -1.69 16.68
C GLU A 413 20.58 -2.62 17.49
N GLN A 414 19.44 -3.03 16.91
CA GLN A 414 18.54 -4.01 17.53
C GLN A 414 19.16 -5.42 17.59
N GLU A 415 19.91 -5.82 16.57
CA GLU A 415 20.63 -7.10 16.51
C GLU A 415 21.77 -7.18 17.55
N ARG A 416 22.46 -6.06 17.84
CA ARG A 416 23.49 -6.00 18.90
C ARG A 416 22.88 -6.07 20.31
N LYS A 417 21.75 -5.40 20.56
CA LYS A 417 20.99 -5.53 21.81
C LYS A 417 20.51 -6.98 22.02
N LEU A 418 20.11 -7.64 20.95
CA LEU A 418 19.73 -9.04 20.93
C LEU A 418 20.92 -9.99 21.22
N ASN A 419 22.07 -9.80 20.56
CA ASN A 419 23.24 -10.66 20.77
C ASN A 419 23.76 -10.66 22.22
N ASN A 420 23.66 -9.54 22.92
CA ASN A 420 23.98 -9.45 24.36
C ASN A 420 23.01 -10.29 25.23
N ILE A 421 21.72 -10.29 24.89
CA ILE A 421 20.71 -11.15 25.57
C ILE A 421 20.98 -12.63 25.26
N LEU A 422 21.32 -12.96 24.01
CA LEU A 422 21.61 -14.33 23.56
C LEU A 422 22.88 -14.91 24.21
N ALA A 423 23.84 -14.05 24.56
CA ALA A 423 25.10 -14.44 25.21
C ALA A 423 24.96 -14.72 26.72
N SER A 424 23.89 -14.22 27.37
CA SER A 424 23.65 -14.34 28.82
C SER A 424 23.51 -15.80 29.29
N GLY A 425 23.94 -16.07 30.52
CA GLY A 425 23.82 -17.38 31.16
C GLY A 425 22.37 -17.83 31.31
N GLY A 426 21.47 -16.90 31.62
CA GLY A 426 20.02 -17.12 31.72
C GLY A 426 19.40 -17.55 30.39
N TRP A 427 19.79 -16.94 29.28
CA TRP A 427 19.30 -17.34 27.95
C TRP A 427 19.78 -18.73 27.53
N LYS A 428 21.02 -19.11 27.84
CA LYS A 428 21.53 -20.46 27.55
C LYS A 428 20.73 -21.55 28.29
N ALA A 429 20.27 -21.26 29.51
CA ALA A 429 19.38 -22.14 30.28
C ALA A 429 17.95 -22.16 29.69
N LEU A 430 17.37 -20.99 29.37
CA LEU A 430 16.07 -20.90 28.70
C LEU A 430 16.04 -21.62 27.35
N LYS A 431 17.12 -21.52 26.55
CA LYS A 431 17.24 -22.19 25.24
C LYS A 431 17.18 -23.71 25.37
N ARG A 432 17.76 -24.29 26.42
CA ARG A 432 17.65 -25.74 26.70
C ARG A 432 16.22 -26.12 27.08
N TYR A 433 15.57 -25.33 27.93
CA TYR A 433 14.18 -25.52 28.31
C TYR A 433 13.23 -25.42 27.10
N TYR A 434 13.38 -24.38 26.26
CA TYR A 434 12.55 -24.18 25.07
C TYR A 434 12.80 -25.23 24.00
N LYS A 435 14.05 -25.70 23.80
CA LYS A 435 14.35 -26.79 22.86
C LYS A 435 13.68 -28.12 23.29
N LEU A 436 13.62 -28.39 24.59
CA LEU A 436 12.88 -29.54 25.15
C LEU A 436 11.36 -29.38 25.04
N ARG A 437 10.84 -28.17 25.36
CA ARG A 437 9.41 -27.83 25.20
C ARG A 437 8.96 -27.95 23.75
N ASP A 438 9.72 -27.41 22.81
CA ASP A 438 9.35 -27.30 21.40
C ASP A 438 9.48 -28.64 20.66
N ALA A 439 10.31 -29.57 21.17
CA ALA A 439 10.34 -30.96 20.71
C ALA A 439 9.07 -31.74 21.09
N VAL A 440 8.46 -31.43 22.24
CA VAL A 440 7.24 -32.10 22.73
C VAL A 440 5.96 -31.38 22.27
N VAL A 441 6.02 -30.05 22.18
CA VAL A 441 4.91 -29.15 21.83
C VAL A 441 5.42 -28.05 20.87
N PRO A 442 5.48 -28.31 19.55
CA PRO A 442 6.05 -27.36 18.59
C PRO A 442 5.25 -26.05 18.53
N ALA A 443 5.97 -24.93 18.35
CA ALA A 443 5.37 -23.62 18.10
C ALA A 443 4.47 -23.68 16.84
N ASN A 444 3.33 -22.96 16.86
CA ASN A 444 2.35 -22.91 15.78
C ASN A 444 1.76 -24.28 15.36
N SER A 445 1.69 -25.26 16.27
CA SER A 445 1.08 -26.57 16.01
C SER A 445 -0.28 -26.76 16.69
N LYS A 446 -1.16 -27.54 16.04
CA LYS A 446 -2.46 -27.98 16.62
C LYS A 446 -2.29 -28.71 17.97
N ARG A 447 -1.11 -29.29 18.25
CA ARG A 447 -0.77 -29.97 19.51
C ARG A 447 -0.55 -29.00 20.68
N LYS A 448 0.06 -27.83 20.44
CA LYS A 448 0.21 -26.74 21.44
C LYS A 448 -1.14 -26.17 21.86
N LEU A 449 -2.02 -25.99 20.88
CA LEU A 449 -3.39 -25.55 21.08
C LEU A 449 -4.19 -26.53 21.94
N PHE A 450 -4.08 -27.83 21.62
CA PHE A 450 -4.74 -28.90 22.38
C PHE A 450 -4.23 -28.96 23.83
N ALA A 451 -2.92 -28.89 24.05
CA ALA A 451 -2.33 -28.90 25.39
C ALA A 451 -2.76 -27.68 26.24
N ARG A 452 -2.88 -26.48 25.63
CA ARG A 452 -3.39 -25.28 26.31
C ARG A 452 -4.88 -25.37 26.63
N MET A 453 -5.71 -25.86 25.69
CA MET A 453 -7.14 -26.07 25.96
C MET A 453 -7.34 -27.10 27.07
N LEU A 454 -6.55 -28.18 27.09
CA LEU A 454 -6.59 -29.17 28.17
C LEU A 454 -6.20 -28.54 29.51
N LYS A 455 -5.17 -27.68 29.53
CA LYS A 455 -4.78 -26.93 30.73
C LYS A 455 -5.92 -26.05 31.24
N VAL A 456 -6.61 -25.30 30.39
CA VAL A 456 -7.72 -24.44 30.85
C VAL A 456 -8.96 -25.25 31.24
N ALA A 457 -9.25 -26.36 30.55
CA ALA A 457 -10.30 -27.30 30.96
C ALA A 457 -10.06 -27.84 32.37
N LEU A 458 -8.79 -28.02 32.74
CA LEU A 458 -8.38 -28.46 34.07
C LEU A 458 -8.33 -27.31 35.10
N THR A 459 -7.97 -26.10 34.72
CA THR A 459 -7.79 -24.97 35.66
C THR A 459 -9.03 -24.10 35.85
N GLU A 460 -9.90 -23.95 34.84
CA GLU A 460 -11.09 -23.08 34.87
C GLU A 460 -12.32 -23.76 34.21
N PRO A 461 -12.79 -24.91 34.72
CA PRO A 461 -13.86 -25.71 34.09
C PRO A 461 -15.18 -24.93 33.92
N GLY A 462 -15.47 -23.98 34.80
CA GLY A 462 -16.67 -23.14 34.75
C GLY A 462 -16.74 -22.18 33.55
N LYS A 463 -15.60 -21.69 33.03
CA LYS A 463 -15.58 -20.80 31.85
C LYS A 463 -15.82 -21.56 30.55
N ILE A 464 -15.23 -22.76 30.44
CA ILE A 464 -15.46 -23.65 29.29
C ILE A 464 -16.91 -24.14 29.28
N ALA A 465 -17.48 -24.53 30.42
CA ALA A 465 -18.88 -24.94 30.52
C ALA A 465 -19.88 -23.86 30.06
N ARG A 466 -19.60 -22.56 30.29
CA ARG A 466 -20.46 -21.44 29.84
C ARG A 466 -20.39 -21.16 28.34
N ASN A 467 -19.25 -21.44 27.70
CA ASN A 467 -19.02 -21.16 26.27
C ASN A 467 -19.33 -22.35 25.35
N LEU A 468 -19.56 -23.55 25.92
CA LEU A 468 -19.90 -24.79 25.20
C LEU A 468 -21.38 -24.82 24.80
N ASN A 469 -21.73 -24.13 23.71
CA ASN A 469 -22.96 -24.40 22.95
C ASN A 469 -22.58 -25.08 21.62
N GLY A 470 -23.40 -26.00 21.13
CA GLY A 470 -23.13 -26.78 19.90
C GLY A 470 -22.81 -25.92 18.67
N SER A 471 -23.39 -24.71 18.58
CA SER A 471 -23.04 -23.72 17.53
C SER A 471 -21.61 -23.20 17.66
N ASN A 472 -21.18 -22.80 18.87
CA ASN A 472 -19.84 -22.29 19.12
C ASN A 472 -18.76 -23.34 18.86
N ILE A 473 -19.04 -24.62 19.16
CA ILE A 473 -18.14 -25.74 18.88
C ILE A 473 -17.96 -25.92 17.38
N LYS A 474 -19.05 -25.88 16.59
CA LYS A 474 -18.97 -25.98 15.12
C LYS A 474 -18.20 -24.81 14.52
N LYS A 475 -18.47 -23.58 14.99
CA LYS A 475 -17.74 -22.37 14.61
C LYS A 475 -16.23 -22.50 14.88
N PHE A 476 -15.89 -22.97 16.08
CA PHE A 476 -14.52 -23.22 16.49
C PHE A 476 -13.82 -24.29 15.63
N LEU A 477 -14.48 -25.42 15.37
CA LEU A 477 -13.96 -26.50 14.53
C LEU A 477 -13.77 -26.07 13.07
N PHE A 478 -14.62 -25.19 12.55
CA PHE A 478 -14.46 -24.61 11.22
C PHE A 478 -13.16 -23.81 11.15
N TYR A 479 -12.96 -22.84 12.05
CA TYR A 479 -11.74 -22.03 12.07
C TYR A 479 -10.47 -22.86 12.30
N LEU A 480 -10.54 -23.94 13.09
CA LEU A 480 -9.44 -24.90 13.24
C LEU A 480 -9.01 -25.60 11.93
N LYS A 481 -9.93 -25.68 10.96
CA LYS A 481 -9.69 -26.28 9.65
C LYS A 481 -9.31 -25.27 8.59
N THR A 482 -9.83 -24.04 8.68
CA THR A 482 -9.78 -23.05 7.60
C THR A 482 -8.84 -21.86 7.87
N GLU A 483 -8.42 -21.63 9.11
CA GLU A 483 -7.61 -20.47 9.47
C GLU A 483 -6.16 -20.82 9.86
N ARG A 484 -5.29 -19.81 9.76
CA ARG A 484 -3.86 -19.85 10.10
C ARG A 484 -3.63 -20.44 11.50
N SER A 485 -2.56 -21.21 11.68
CA SER A 485 -2.15 -21.69 13.02
C SER A 485 -1.84 -20.57 14.03
N GLY A 486 -1.42 -19.39 13.55
CA GLY A 486 -1.18 -18.19 14.39
C GLY A 486 -2.44 -17.40 14.76
N LEU A 487 -3.43 -17.26 13.86
CA LEU A 487 -4.71 -16.57 14.15
C LEU A 487 -5.60 -17.40 15.11
N LEU A 488 -5.44 -18.72 15.07
CA LEU A 488 -6.07 -19.65 16.00
C LEU A 488 -5.61 -19.46 17.46
N GLU A 489 -4.35 -19.03 17.67
CA GLU A 489 -3.82 -18.78 19.02
C GLU A 489 -4.52 -17.57 19.67
N ASN A 490 -4.68 -16.46 18.93
CA ASN A 490 -5.38 -15.27 19.40
C ASN A 490 -6.88 -15.53 19.65
N ARG A 491 -7.57 -16.26 18.76
CA ARG A 491 -8.99 -16.59 18.96
C ARG A 491 -9.22 -17.55 20.12
N VAL A 492 -8.31 -18.51 20.35
CA VAL A 492 -8.37 -19.37 21.53
C VAL A 492 -8.08 -18.59 22.80
N GLU A 493 -7.08 -17.71 22.81
CA GLU A 493 -6.83 -16.83 23.96
C GLU A 493 -8.06 -15.96 24.27
N ASN A 494 -8.78 -15.48 23.25
CA ASN A 494 -10.07 -14.79 23.43
C ASN A 494 -11.21 -15.68 23.96
N TYR A 495 -11.34 -16.94 23.49
CA TYR A 495 -12.29 -17.93 24.06
C TYR A 495 -11.98 -18.26 25.54
N LEU A 496 -10.71 -18.10 25.94
CA LEU A 496 -10.19 -18.32 27.28
C LEU A 496 -10.10 -17.02 28.12
N GLY A 497 -10.60 -15.90 27.58
CA GLY A 497 -10.66 -14.60 28.27
C GLY A 497 -9.31 -13.91 28.48
N ARG A 498 -8.29 -14.25 27.69
CA ARG A 498 -6.99 -13.56 27.69
C ARG A 498 -6.90 -12.74 26.42
N GLN A 499 -6.94 -11.41 26.58
CA GLN A 499 -6.73 -10.48 25.48
C GLN A 499 -5.28 -10.59 25.01
N SER A 500 -5.07 -10.97 23.75
CA SER A 500 -3.77 -10.94 23.10
C SER A 500 -3.83 -10.30 21.72
N GLY A 501 -2.97 -9.29 21.58
CA GLY A 501 -2.19 -8.82 20.42
C GLY A 501 -2.57 -9.28 19.03
N ALA A 502 -3.80 -9.08 18.58
CA ALA A 502 -4.04 -8.91 17.15
C ALA A 502 -3.46 -7.53 16.74
N PRO A 503 -2.90 -7.39 15.52
CA PRO A 503 -2.55 -6.08 14.99
C PRO A 503 -3.83 -5.23 14.96
N SER A 504 -3.84 -4.16 15.75
CA SER A 504 -4.93 -3.21 15.87
C SER A 504 -4.80 -2.15 14.79
N GLN A 505 -5.89 -1.83 14.10
CA GLN A 505 -5.99 -0.55 13.40
C GLN A 505 -5.89 0.58 14.44
N GLU A 506 -5.12 1.63 14.17
CA GLU A 506 -5.23 2.87 14.95
C GLU A 506 -6.60 3.46 14.64
N ILE A 507 -7.51 3.31 15.59
CA ILE A 507 -8.85 3.86 15.51
C ILE A 507 -8.92 5.01 16.52
N GLU A 508 -9.37 6.15 16.03
CA GLU A 508 -9.62 7.30 16.90
C GLU A 508 -10.93 7.05 17.65
N VAL A 509 -10.81 6.89 18.96
CA VAL A 509 -11.93 6.57 19.84
C VAL A 509 -12.08 7.64 20.90
N LYS A 510 -13.27 8.25 20.97
CA LYS A 510 -13.61 9.28 21.95
C LYS A 510 -14.04 8.63 23.27
N HIS A 511 -13.08 8.02 23.96
CA HIS A 511 -13.31 7.36 25.26
C HIS A 511 -13.27 8.31 26.46
N HIS A 512 -12.53 9.42 26.35
CA HIS A 512 -12.36 10.43 27.41
C HIS A 512 -12.73 11.79 26.85
N VAL A 513 -14.03 12.01 26.65
CA VAL A 513 -14.53 13.24 26.05
C VAL A 513 -14.88 14.22 27.16
N ASP A 514 -14.33 15.43 27.06
CA ASP A 514 -14.80 16.55 27.85
C ASP A 514 -16.26 16.85 27.48
N THR A 515 -17.17 16.52 28.39
CA THR A 515 -18.62 16.69 28.24
C THR A 515 -19.08 18.13 28.52
N SER A 516 -18.15 19.06 28.80
CA SER A 516 -18.48 20.47 29.04
C SER A 516 -18.72 21.28 27.76
N ARG A 517 -18.26 20.78 26.61
CA ARG A 517 -18.42 21.47 25.32
C ARG A 517 -19.85 21.32 24.79
N ARG A 518 -20.44 22.42 24.34
CA ARG A 518 -21.73 22.40 23.63
C ARG A 518 -21.59 21.81 22.24
N LEU A 519 -22.55 20.97 21.85
CA LEU A 519 -22.66 20.40 20.51
C LEU A 519 -23.83 21.07 19.78
N ILE A 520 -23.58 21.61 18.59
CA ILE A 520 -24.60 22.29 17.80
C ILE A 520 -24.71 21.58 16.46
N PHE A 521 -25.86 20.93 16.23
CA PHE A 521 -26.14 20.27 14.96
C PHE A 521 -26.74 21.26 13.94
N PRO A 522 -26.58 21.03 12.62
CA PRO A 522 -27.23 21.85 11.61
C PRO A 522 -28.75 21.68 11.67
N LYS A 523 -29.50 22.78 11.52
CA LYS A 523 -30.96 22.74 11.43
C LYS A 523 -31.37 22.51 9.98
N VAL A 524 -32.00 21.37 9.71
CA VAL A 524 -32.42 20.95 8.37
C VAL A 524 -33.93 20.83 8.32
N ALA A 525 -34.57 21.35 7.27
CA ALA A 525 -36.02 21.28 7.11
C ALA A 525 -36.49 19.94 6.50
N LYS A 526 -35.66 19.33 5.64
CA LYS A 526 -35.95 18.09 4.95
C LYS A 526 -34.68 17.20 4.92
N PRO A 527 -34.38 16.47 6.00
CA PRO A 527 -33.18 15.65 6.06
C PRO A 527 -33.23 14.50 5.04
N ASP A 528 -32.07 14.06 4.55
CA ASP A 528 -31.94 12.81 3.81
C ASP A 528 -32.06 11.62 4.78
N VAL A 529 -31.46 11.74 5.96
CA VAL A 529 -31.39 10.66 6.97
C VAL A 529 -31.85 11.15 8.36
N SER A 530 -32.76 10.42 8.98
CA SER A 530 -33.09 10.56 10.41
C SER A 530 -32.29 9.56 11.23
N ILE A 531 -31.34 10.03 12.03
CA ILE A 531 -30.53 9.19 12.91
C ILE A 531 -31.23 9.07 14.26
N ILE A 532 -31.68 7.86 14.57
CA ILE A 532 -32.37 7.51 15.81
C ILE A 532 -31.36 6.85 16.77
N ILE A 533 -31.18 7.46 17.94
CA ILE A 533 -30.27 6.98 18.97
C ILE A 533 -31.08 6.57 20.20
N PRO A 534 -31.30 5.27 20.44
CA PRO A 534 -31.90 4.79 21.67
C PRO A 534 -30.94 4.98 22.84
N VAL A 535 -31.41 5.59 23.92
CA VAL A 535 -30.61 5.93 25.10
C VAL A 535 -31.29 5.47 26.38
N TYR A 536 -30.51 4.87 27.27
CA TYR A 536 -30.85 4.65 28.68
C TYR A 536 -29.59 4.80 29.52
N ASN A 537 -29.45 5.96 30.18
CA ASN A 537 -28.25 6.39 30.90
C ASN A 537 -26.99 6.43 29.99
N GLN A 538 -25.81 6.34 30.62
CA GLN A 538 -24.49 6.30 29.98
C GLN A 538 -24.13 7.59 29.23
N TRP A 539 -24.40 8.75 29.85
CA TRP A 539 -24.18 10.08 29.26
C TRP A 539 -22.84 10.24 28.51
N HIS A 540 -21.74 9.76 29.07
CA HIS A 540 -20.41 9.86 28.44
C HIS A 540 -20.34 9.17 27.08
N TYR A 541 -20.99 8.02 26.92
CA TYR A 541 -21.05 7.30 25.65
C TYR A 541 -21.99 8.00 24.67
N THR A 542 -23.17 8.41 25.13
CA THR A 542 -24.13 9.18 24.32
C THR A 542 -23.50 10.47 23.78
N TYR A 543 -22.78 11.22 24.62
CA TYR A 543 -22.06 12.42 24.22
C TYR A 543 -20.93 12.10 23.22
N GLY A 544 -20.15 11.05 23.47
CA GLY A 544 -19.11 10.59 22.54
C GLY A 544 -19.66 10.21 21.16
N CYS A 545 -20.79 9.51 21.13
CA CYS A 545 -21.53 9.17 19.92
C CYS A 545 -21.95 10.43 19.16
N LEU A 546 -22.65 11.36 19.81
CA LEU A 546 -23.08 12.64 19.20
C LEU A 546 -21.88 13.45 18.68
N ALA A 547 -20.81 13.54 19.46
CA ALA A 547 -19.60 14.25 19.09
C ALA A 547 -18.88 13.60 17.89
N SER A 548 -18.95 12.28 17.73
CA SER A 548 -18.41 11.58 16.56
C SER A 548 -19.27 11.82 15.31
N ILE A 549 -20.60 11.86 15.44
CA ILE A 549 -21.52 12.15 14.33
C ILE A 549 -21.28 13.56 13.80
N LEU A 550 -21.16 14.55 14.68
CA LEU A 550 -20.96 15.95 14.30
C LEU A 550 -19.61 16.17 13.59
N GLU A 551 -18.59 15.39 13.92
CA GLU A 551 -17.26 15.51 13.33
C GLU A 551 -17.13 14.78 11.98
N HIS A 552 -17.67 13.57 11.90
CA HIS A 552 -17.41 12.67 10.77
C HIS A 552 -18.54 12.65 9.72
N THR A 553 -19.62 13.40 9.93
CA THR A 553 -20.71 13.53 8.96
C THR A 553 -20.62 14.88 8.24
N ASN A 554 -20.17 14.86 6.97
CA ASN A 554 -20.03 16.05 6.14
C ASN A 554 -20.79 15.87 4.82
N GLY A 555 -21.40 16.95 4.31
CA GLY A 555 -22.03 16.98 2.98
C GLY A 555 -23.34 16.19 2.84
N ILE A 556 -23.97 15.80 3.94
CA ILE A 556 -25.26 15.09 3.98
C ILE A 556 -26.20 15.87 4.88
N GLU A 557 -27.47 15.99 4.48
CA GLU A 557 -28.51 16.58 5.30
C GLU A 557 -29.08 15.51 6.26
N TYR A 558 -28.96 15.70 7.57
CA TYR A 558 -29.44 14.73 8.57
C TYR A 558 -30.07 15.41 9.79
N GLU A 559 -30.91 14.67 10.50
CA GLU A 559 -31.44 15.06 11.81
C GLU A 559 -31.10 14.01 12.87
N ILE A 560 -31.04 14.44 14.14
CA ILE A 560 -30.81 13.56 15.29
C ILE A 560 -32.08 13.46 16.12
N ILE A 561 -32.51 12.23 16.38
CA ILE A 561 -33.62 11.88 17.25
C ILE A 561 -33.08 11.02 18.39
N VAL A 562 -33.02 11.59 19.59
CA VAL A 562 -32.63 10.87 20.81
C VAL A 562 -33.88 10.26 21.42
N ALA A 563 -33.97 8.94 21.40
CA ALA A 563 -35.05 8.18 22.01
C ALA A 563 -34.65 7.81 23.43
N ASP A 564 -34.97 8.67 24.40
CA ASP A 564 -34.55 8.50 25.79
C ASP A 564 -35.58 7.70 26.61
N ASP A 565 -35.20 6.48 26.97
CA ASP A 565 -36.04 5.49 27.67
C ASP A 565 -36.09 5.70 29.19
N MET A 566 -36.31 6.95 29.60
CA MET A 566 -36.35 7.40 31.01
C MET A 566 -35.00 7.29 31.74
N SER A 567 -33.94 7.86 31.15
CA SER A 567 -32.64 8.01 31.81
C SER A 567 -32.73 8.78 33.13
N THR A 568 -31.84 8.45 34.06
CA THR A 568 -31.73 9.05 35.39
C THR A 568 -30.37 9.71 35.66
N ASP A 569 -29.41 9.55 34.75
CA ASP A 569 -28.12 10.22 34.80
C ASP A 569 -28.14 11.60 34.09
N ASP A 570 -26.97 12.17 33.80
CA ASP A 570 -26.86 13.50 33.16
C ASP A 570 -27.49 13.57 31.76
N THR A 571 -27.86 12.44 31.15
CA THR A 571 -28.67 12.42 29.91
C THR A 571 -29.97 13.22 30.06
N ILE A 572 -30.50 13.35 31.28
CA ILE A 572 -31.70 14.18 31.50
C ILE A 572 -31.52 15.64 31.06
N LYS A 573 -30.29 16.14 31.07
CA LYS A 573 -29.87 17.51 30.73
C LYS A 573 -29.35 17.64 29.29
N ILE A 574 -29.54 16.63 28.44
CA ILE A 574 -29.00 16.63 27.08
C ILE A 574 -29.37 17.90 26.29
N GLY A 575 -30.59 18.42 26.46
CA GLY A 575 -31.06 19.64 25.79
C GLY A 575 -30.36 20.93 26.25
N ASP A 576 -29.66 20.91 27.39
CA ASP A 576 -28.87 22.06 27.87
C ASP A 576 -27.48 22.12 27.21
N ILE A 577 -27.02 20.99 26.66
CA ILE A 577 -25.65 20.79 26.14
C ILE A 577 -25.65 20.61 24.62
N VAL A 578 -26.73 20.05 24.06
CA VAL A 578 -26.85 19.71 22.64
C VAL A 578 -28.01 20.47 22.01
N GLU A 579 -27.71 21.28 21.00
CA GLU A 579 -28.68 22.12 20.28
C GLU A 579 -29.07 21.50 18.93
N ASN A 580 -30.29 21.81 18.46
CA ASN A 580 -30.89 21.35 17.20
C ASN A 580 -31.07 19.82 17.09
N ILE A 581 -31.46 19.17 18.19
CA ILE A 581 -31.83 17.75 18.22
C ILE A 581 -33.28 17.58 18.70
N THR A 582 -33.90 16.46 18.35
CA THR A 582 -35.21 16.06 18.88
C THR A 582 -35.01 15.04 19.98
N VAL A 583 -35.53 15.32 21.19
CA VAL A 583 -35.46 14.39 22.33
C VAL A 583 -36.85 13.88 22.65
N ILE A 584 -37.04 12.57 22.56
CA ILE A 584 -38.31 11.90 22.84
C ILE A 584 -38.19 11.25 24.22
N ARG A 585 -38.95 11.78 25.17
CA ARG A 585 -39.08 11.27 26.55
C ARG A 585 -40.55 11.34 26.93
N ASP A 586 -41.27 10.23 26.80
CA ASP A 586 -42.75 10.20 26.92
C ASP A 586 -43.25 9.76 28.31
N GLY A 587 -42.35 9.60 29.28
CA GLY A 587 -42.68 9.20 30.65
C GLY A 587 -42.76 7.68 30.87
N THR A 588 -42.52 6.86 29.85
CA THR A 588 -42.61 5.39 29.94
C THR A 588 -41.26 4.74 29.62
N ASN A 589 -40.80 3.81 30.47
CA ASN A 589 -39.67 2.93 30.14
C ASN A 589 -40.20 1.74 29.34
N ARG A 590 -39.97 1.75 28.02
CA ARG A 590 -40.52 0.82 27.03
C ARG A 590 -39.53 -0.29 26.66
N GLY A 591 -38.25 -0.13 26.97
CA GLY A 591 -37.17 -0.99 26.49
C GLY A 591 -36.79 -0.70 25.04
N PHE A 592 -35.61 -1.21 24.64
CA PHE A 592 -34.95 -0.90 23.37
C PHE A 592 -35.87 -0.95 22.14
N LEU A 593 -36.49 -2.10 21.89
CA LEU A 593 -37.27 -2.33 20.66
C LEU A 593 -38.45 -1.36 20.53
N LEU A 594 -39.26 -1.26 21.58
CA LEU A 594 -40.46 -0.41 21.58
C LEU A 594 -40.10 1.08 21.56
N ASN A 595 -38.98 1.45 22.18
CA ASN A 595 -38.49 2.82 22.16
C ASN A 595 -38.01 3.22 20.74
N CYS A 596 -37.30 2.34 20.03
CA CYS A 596 -36.94 2.54 18.63
C CYS A 596 -38.18 2.71 17.73
N ASN A 597 -39.19 1.83 17.88
CA ASN A 597 -40.44 1.93 17.11
C ASN A 597 -41.20 3.24 17.37
N ASN A 598 -41.26 3.68 18.63
CA ASN A 598 -41.89 4.94 18.99
C ASN A 598 -41.14 6.13 18.38
N ALA A 599 -39.81 6.15 18.47
CA ALA A 599 -39.00 7.24 17.95
C ALA A 599 -39.03 7.35 16.43
N ALA A 600 -39.14 6.23 15.72
CA ALA A 600 -39.22 6.19 14.26
C ALA A 600 -40.44 6.92 13.69
N GLN A 601 -41.49 7.15 14.49
CA GLN A 601 -42.68 7.91 14.06
C GLN A 601 -42.39 9.41 13.86
N TYR A 602 -41.30 9.92 14.45
CA TYR A 602 -40.89 11.32 14.38
C TYR A 602 -39.83 11.57 13.29
N ALA A 603 -39.38 10.52 12.59
CA ALA A 603 -38.39 10.62 11.54
C ALA A 603 -38.97 11.25 10.26
N ASN A 604 -38.29 12.28 9.73
CA ASN A 604 -38.66 12.99 8.51
C ASN A 604 -37.76 12.67 7.30
N GLY A 605 -36.71 11.89 7.51
CA GLY A 605 -35.72 11.52 6.50
C GLY A 605 -36.26 10.55 5.45
N LYS A 606 -35.65 10.55 4.26
CA LYS A 606 -35.86 9.51 3.24
C LYS A 606 -35.40 8.13 3.74
N TYR A 607 -34.41 8.13 4.63
CA TYR A 607 -33.89 6.95 5.31
C TYR A 607 -33.95 7.12 6.83
N ILE A 608 -34.18 6.01 7.53
CA ILE A 608 -34.03 5.90 8.97
C ILE A 608 -32.74 5.17 9.27
N PHE A 609 -31.91 5.74 10.15
CA PHE A 609 -30.69 5.11 10.64
C PHE A 609 -30.81 4.84 12.15
N PHE A 610 -30.76 3.58 12.57
CA PHE A 610 -30.67 3.22 13.98
C PHE A 610 -29.21 3.07 14.40
N LEU A 611 -28.79 3.87 15.38
CA LEU A 611 -27.42 3.90 15.90
C LEU A 611 -27.42 3.79 17.42
N ASN A 612 -26.76 2.77 17.97
CA ASN A 612 -26.66 2.65 19.42
C ASN A 612 -25.86 3.80 20.05
N ASN A 613 -26.20 4.17 21.29
CA ASN A 613 -25.52 5.24 22.01
C ASN A 613 -24.07 4.91 22.43
N ASP A 614 -23.71 3.62 22.52
CA ASP A 614 -22.37 3.11 22.81
C ASP A 614 -21.56 2.86 21.51
N THR A 615 -21.63 3.82 20.58
CA THR A 615 -20.89 3.78 19.30
C THR A 615 -20.09 5.06 19.04
N ASN A 616 -19.05 4.95 18.22
CA ASN A 616 -18.32 6.07 17.64
C ASN A 616 -18.20 5.85 16.14
N VAL A 617 -18.83 6.72 15.35
CA VAL A 617 -18.78 6.64 13.89
C VAL A 617 -17.45 7.17 13.36
N GLN A 618 -16.99 6.67 12.21
CA GLN A 618 -15.72 7.08 11.60
C GLN A 618 -15.96 7.92 10.34
N ALA A 619 -14.91 8.49 9.76
CA ALA A 619 -15.02 9.28 8.52
C ALA A 619 -15.74 8.50 7.39
N ASN A 620 -16.57 9.20 6.62
CA ASN A 620 -17.33 8.67 5.47
C ASN A 620 -18.36 7.57 5.78
N TRP A 621 -18.68 7.34 7.06
CA TRP A 621 -19.63 6.30 7.45
C TRP A 621 -21.00 6.47 6.77
N LEU A 622 -21.63 7.63 6.93
CA LEU A 622 -22.98 7.85 6.41
C LEU A 622 -23.01 8.07 4.89
N SER A 623 -22.01 8.75 4.32
CA SER A 623 -21.96 9.04 2.87
C SER A 623 -21.84 7.76 2.06
N SER A 624 -20.98 6.84 2.48
CA SER A 624 -20.79 5.57 1.78
C SER A 624 -22.06 4.69 1.80
N LEU A 625 -22.84 4.74 2.87
CA LEU A 625 -24.13 4.05 2.99
C LEU A 625 -25.18 4.68 2.07
N LEU A 626 -25.31 6.01 2.09
CA LEU A 626 -26.27 6.76 1.29
C LEU A 626 -25.99 6.60 -0.21
N THR A 627 -24.74 6.76 -0.63
CA THR A 627 -24.33 6.56 -2.02
C THR A 627 -24.66 5.14 -2.50
N LEU A 628 -24.44 4.11 -1.68
CA LEU A 628 -24.74 2.73 -2.06
C LEU A 628 -26.25 2.50 -2.28
N VAL A 629 -27.09 2.96 -1.35
CA VAL A 629 -28.55 2.73 -1.43
C VAL A 629 -29.24 3.62 -2.48
N GLU A 630 -28.67 4.77 -2.84
CA GLU A 630 -29.16 5.61 -3.94
C GLU A 630 -28.74 5.05 -5.31
N ASN A 631 -27.55 4.43 -5.41
CA ASN A 631 -27.07 3.83 -6.66
C ASN A 631 -27.68 2.45 -6.97
N ASP A 632 -28.17 1.72 -5.96
CA ASP A 632 -28.86 0.44 -6.13
C ASP A 632 -30.23 0.45 -5.42
N GLU A 633 -31.28 0.72 -6.19
CA GLU A 633 -32.67 0.72 -5.71
C GLU A 633 -33.13 -0.63 -5.15
N SER A 634 -32.47 -1.74 -5.53
CA SER A 634 -32.79 -3.06 -4.99
C SER A 634 -32.36 -3.26 -3.55
N ILE A 635 -31.53 -2.37 -2.99
CA ILE A 635 -31.14 -2.39 -1.57
C ILE A 635 -32.22 -1.70 -0.74
N GLY A 636 -32.80 -2.45 0.19
CA GLY A 636 -33.80 -1.95 1.14
C GLY A 636 -33.21 -1.59 2.50
N MET A 637 -32.16 -2.31 2.90
CA MET A 637 -31.46 -2.12 4.17
C MET A 637 -29.94 -2.25 3.98
N VAL A 638 -29.17 -1.37 4.61
CA VAL A 638 -27.70 -1.36 4.55
C VAL A 638 -27.09 -1.14 5.93
N GLY A 639 -25.94 -1.78 6.18
CA GLY A 639 -25.26 -1.78 7.46
C GLY A 639 -23.80 -1.40 7.41
N SER A 640 -23.28 -0.94 8.56
CA SER A 640 -21.86 -0.62 8.74
C SER A 640 -21.03 -1.85 9.12
N LYS A 641 -19.74 -1.85 8.78
CA LYS A 641 -18.74 -2.74 9.37
C LYS A 641 -18.47 -2.30 10.80
N LEU A 642 -18.67 -3.21 11.76
CA LEU A 642 -18.47 -2.93 13.17
C LEU A 642 -17.07 -3.37 13.62
N VAL A 643 -16.41 -2.53 14.40
CA VAL A 643 -15.10 -2.79 14.98
C VAL A 643 -15.12 -2.52 16.48
N TYR A 644 -14.26 -3.24 17.20
CA TYR A 644 -14.02 -2.99 18.61
C TYR A 644 -13.13 -1.75 18.81
N PRO A 645 -13.15 -1.14 20.00
CA PRO A 645 -12.28 -0.02 20.33
C PRO A 645 -10.79 -0.35 20.26
N ASP A 646 -10.44 -1.64 20.37
CA ASP A 646 -9.07 -2.14 20.22
C ASP A 646 -8.66 -2.41 18.76
N GLY A 647 -9.48 -1.99 17.79
CA GLY A 647 -9.19 -2.11 16.37
C GLY A 647 -9.50 -3.47 15.76
N ARG A 648 -10.03 -4.45 16.52
CA ARG A 648 -10.40 -5.77 15.97
C ARG A 648 -11.78 -5.75 15.33
N LEU A 649 -12.00 -6.62 14.35
CA LEU A 649 -13.31 -6.75 13.70
C LEU A 649 -14.36 -7.28 14.69
N GLN A 650 -15.52 -6.62 14.76
CA GLN A 650 -16.68 -7.14 15.50
C GLN A 650 -17.66 -7.84 14.56
N GLU A 651 -17.94 -7.23 13.41
CA GLU A 651 -18.86 -7.77 12.40
C GLU A 651 -18.60 -7.16 11.02
N ALA A 652 -18.50 -8.02 9.99
CA ALA A 652 -18.54 -7.65 8.58
C ALA A 652 -19.68 -8.39 7.87
N GLY A 653 -20.90 -8.14 8.36
CA GLY A 653 -22.13 -8.84 7.99
C GLY A 653 -22.47 -10.01 8.89
N GLY A 654 -23.75 -10.32 8.98
CA GLY A 654 -24.28 -11.45 9.72
C GLY A 654 -24.65 -12.65 8.84
N ILE A 655 -24.42 -13.87 9.33
CA ILE A 655 -24.90 -15.13 8.73
C ILE A 655 -25.96 -15.74 9.66
N ILE A 656 -27.12 -16.12 9.11
CA ILE A 656 -28.15 -16.88 9.84
C ILE A 656 -28.20 -18.29 9.28
N TRP A 657 -27.90 -19.27 10.13
CA TRP A 657 -27.93 -20.69 9.77
C TRP A 657 -29.35 -21.24 9.78
N ASN A 658 -29.55 -22.43 9.21
CA ASN A 658 -30.86 -23.08 9.15
C ASN A 658 -31.48 -23.42 10.51
N ASP A 659 -30.66 -23.48 11.56
CA ASP A 659 -31.11 -23.63 12.94
C ASP A 659 -31.39 -22.28 13.61
N ALA A 660 -31.40 -21.16 12.88
CA ALA A 660 -31.51 -19.79 13.40
C ALA A 660 -30.39 -19.38 14.38
N SER A 661 -29.26 -20.06 14.39
CA SER A 661 -28.07 -19.50 15.05
C SER A 661 -27.44 -18.43 14.16
N GLY A 662 -27.01 -17.32 14.77
CA GLY A 662 -26.39 -16.20 14.08
C GLY A 662 -24.88 -16.15 14.26
N TRP A 663 -24.15 -15.79 13.21
CA TRP A 663 -22.73 -15.44 13.27
C TRP A 663 -22.52 -14.00 12.83
N ASN A 664 -21.99 -13.18 13.74
CA ASN A 664 -21.27 -11.96 13.36
C ASN A 664 -20.00 -12.40 12.63
N TYR A 665 -19.98 -12.25 11.30
CA TYR A 665 -18.92 -12.78 10.45
C TYR A 665 -17.63 -11.97 10.68
N GLY A 666 -16.52 -12.68 10.83
CA GLY A 666 -15.21 -12.07 11.10
C GLY A 666 -14.99 -11.56 12.53
N ARG A 667 -15.89 -11.86 13.48
CA ARG A 667 -15.71 -11.46 14.89
C ARG A 667 -14.33 -11.86 15.44
N LEU A 668 -13.64 -10.88 16.02
CA LEU A 668 -12.27 -10.91 16.55
C LEU A 668 -11.17 -11.21 15.53
N ASP A 669 -11.45 -11.05 14.23
CA ASP A 669 -10.44 -11.14 13.18
C ASP A 669 -9.79 -9.79 12.87
N ASP A 670 -8.83 -9.84 11.96
CA ASP A 670 -8.25 -8.66 11.32
C ASP A 670 -9.27 -8.02 10.36
N PRO A 671 -9.69 -6.76 10.59
CA PRO A 671 -10.69 -6.07 9.77
C PRO A 671 -10.20 -5.71 8.36
N GLU A 672 -8.91 -5.80 8.06
CA GLU A 672 -8.30 -5.45 6.76
C GLU A 672 -8.23 -6.62 5.78
N LEU A 673 -8.63 -7.82 6.19
CA LEU A 673 -8.62 -8.99 5.30
C LEU A 673 -9.61 -8.82 4.13
N PRO A 674 -9.24 -9.28 2.91
CA PRO A 674 -10.06 -9.14 1.70
C PRO A 674 -11.55 -9.49 1.86
N GLN A 675 -11.85 -10.59 2.57
CA GLN A 675 -13.21 -11.10 2.72
C GLN A 675 -14.19 -10.18 3.48
N TYR A 676 -13.67 -9.13 4.14
CA TYR A 676 -14.43 -8.19 4.94
C TYR A 676 -14.55 -6.80 4.29
N ASN A 677 -13.92 -6.58 3.13
CA ASN A 677 -13.69 -5.25 2.58
C ASN A 677 -14.32 -5.01 1.19
N TYR A 678 -15.36 -5.74 0.81
CA TYR A 678 -16.16 -5.48 -0.39
C TYR A 678 -17.65 -5.39 -0.06
N VAL A 679 -18.40 -4.62 -0.86
CA VAL A 679 -19.86 -4.51 -0.75
C VAL A 679 -20.49 -5.87 -1.05
N LYS A 680 -21.38 -6.34 -0.19
CA LYS A 680 -21.98 -7.67 -0.35
C LYS A 680 -23.34 -7.79 0.30
N GLU A 681 -24.15 -8.69 -0.25
CA GLU A 681 -25.40 -9.12 0.37
C GLU A 681 -25.13 -9.99 1.59
N VAL A 682 -25.91 -9.81 2.65
CA VAL A 682 -25.77 -10.56 3.91
C VAL A 682 -27.12 -11.01 4.44
N ASP A 683 -27.15 -11.91 5.42
CA ASP A 683 -28.42 -12.36 5.98
C ASP A 683 -29.06 -11.32 6.91
N TYR A 684 -28.23 -10.63 7.67
CA TYR A 684 -28.63 -9.53 8.55
C TYR A 684 -27.42 -8.63 8.85
N ILE A 685 -27.71 -7.47 9.45
CA ILE A 685 -26.73 -6.58 10.08
C ILE A 685 -27.18 -6.39 11.53
N SER A 686 -26.25 -6.37 12.47
CA SER A 686 -26.53 -6.06 13.87
C SER A 686 -27.21 -4.69 14.03
N GLY A 687 -28.27 -4.62 14.84
CA GLY A 687 -29.04 -3.39 15.11
C GLY A 687 -28.26 -2.21 15.73
N ALA A 688 -26.95 -2.34 15.92
CA ALA A 688 -26.08 -1.29 16.43
C ALA A 688 -25.83 -0.15 15.42
N ALA A 689 -25.89 -0.42 14.11
CA ALA A 689 -25.64 0.56 13.05
C ALA A 689 -26.29 0.12 11.71
N ILE A 690 -27.60 0.35 11.57
CA ILE A 690 -28.39 -0.04 10.38
C ILE A 690 -29.17 1.13 9.78
N MET A 691 -29.25 1.16 8.45
CA MET A 691 -30.05 2.12 7.69
C MET A 691 -31.11 1.39 6.86
N ILE A 692 -32.33 1.92 6.84
CA ILE A 692 -33.45 1.39 6.06
C ILE A 692 -34.22 2.51 5.38
N ARG A 693 -34.82 2.23 4.21
CA ARG A 693 -35.73 3.17 3.54
C ARG A 693 -36.94 3.44 4.44
N THR A 694 -37.29 4.71 4.65
CA THR A 694 -38.41 5.11 5.51
C THR A 694 -39.74 4.52 5.05
N GLU A 695 -39.98 4.48 3.73
CA GLU A 695 -41.21 3.89 3.18
C GLU A 695 -41.28 2.37 3.40
N LEU A 696 -40.16 1.66 3.26
CA LEU A 696 -40.09 0.22 3.54
C LEU A 696 -40.28 -0.07 5.04
N TRP A 697 -39.71 0.77 5.92
CA TRP A 697 -39.94 0.67 7.36
C TRP A 697 -41.42 0.78 7.72
N LYS A 698 -42.14 1.74 7.10
CA LYS A 698 -43.59 1.92 7.29
C LYS A 698 -44.39 0.73 6.75
N GLU A 699 -44.00 0.18 5.61
CA GLU A 699 -44.63 -1.00 5.01
C GLU A 699 -44.48 -2.24 5.90
N ILE A 700 -43.28 -2.47 6.45
CA ILE A 700 -42.99 -3.58 7.36
C ILE A 700 -43.72 -3.40 8.71
N GLY A 701 -43.89 -2.16 9.18
CA GLY A 701 -44.50 -1.85 10.47
C GLY A 701 -43.52 -1.76 11.64
N GLY A 702 -42.22 -1.59 11.33
CA GLY A 702 -41.14 -1.45 12.31
C GLY A 702 -40.58 -2.77 12.85
N PHE A 703 -39.85 -2.70 13.98
CA PHE A 703 -39.35 -3.91 14.63
C PHE A 703 -40.52 -4.73 15.19
N ASP A 704 -40.47 -6.04 15.01
CA ASP A 704 -41.56 -6.91 15.43
C ASP A 704 -41.61 -7.10 16.95
N GLU A 705 -42.73 -6.69 17.55
CA GLU A 705 -42.92 -6.70 19.01
C GLU A 705 -42.90 -8.12 19.62
N ARG A 706 -42.95 -9.19 18.81
CA ARG A 706 -42.74 -10.57 19.29
C ARG A 706 -41.41 -10.76 20.01
N TYR A 707 -40.41 -9.91 19.73
CA TYR A 707 -39.05 -10.00 20.26
C TYR A 707 -38.77 -9.08 21.46
N VAL A 708 -39.78 -8.38 22.00
CA VAL A 708 -39.62 -7.53 23.19
C VAL A 708 -38.97 -8.31 24.37
N PRO A 709 -37.97 -7.73 25.07
CA PRO A 709 -37.45 -6.37 24.90
C PRO A 709 -36.35 -6.19 23.83
N ALA A 710 -35.64 -7.26 23.42
CA ALA A 710 -34.55 -7.25 22.43
C ALA A 710 -34.11 -8.69 22.04
N TYR A 711 -33.13 -8.78 21.14
CA TYR A 711 -32.61 -9.94 20.43
C TYR A 711 -33.56 -10.56 19.39
N PHE A 712 -33.05 -10.74 18.16
CA PHE A 712 -33.72 -11.19 16.92
C PHE A 712 -34.57 -10.14 16.18
N GLU A 713 -34.75 -8.94 16.72
CA GLU A 713 -35.46 -7.85 16.05
C GLU A 713 -34.76 -7.38 14.77
N ASP A 714 -33.44 -7.30 14.79
CA ASP A 714 -32.61 -6.91 13.64
C ASP A 714 -32.58 -8.00 12.56
N SER A 715 -32.46 -9.25 13.00
CA SER A 715 -32.52 -10.43 12.14
C SER A 715 -33.90 -10.60 11.51
N ASP A 716 -34.98 -10.36 12.27
CA ASP A 716 -36.36 -10.43 11.75
C ASP A 716 -36.62 -9.32 10.72
N LEU A 717 -36.19 -8.09 11.02
CA LEU A 717 -36.27 -6.98 10.07
C LEU A 717 -35.53 -7.31 8.76
N ALA A 718 -34.32 -7.87 8.84
CA ALA A 718 -33.57 -8.29 7.66
C ALA A 718 -34.28 -9.37 6.83
N PHE A 719 -34.99 -10.30 7.48
CA PHE A 719 -35.81 -11.30 6.79
C PHE A 719 -37.06 -10.68 6.17
N GLU A 720 -37.74 -9.75 6.85
CA GLU A 720 -38.86 -9.01 6.26
C GLU A 720 -38.44 -8.18 5.05
N VAL A 721 -37.33 -7.43 5.12
CA VAL A 721 -36.77 -6.67 3.98
C VAL A 721 -36.61 -7.57 2.75
N ARG A 722 -36.05 -8.77 2.94
CA ARG A 722 -35.85 -9.75 1.85
C ARG A 722 -37.15 -10.36 1.35
N LYS A 723 -38.11 -10.60 2.24
CA LYS A 723 -39.45 -11.07 1.87
C LYS A 723 -40.20 -10.05 1.01
N HIS A 724 -39.95 -8.77 1.19
CA HIS A 724 -40.47 -7.67 0.35
C HIS A 724 -39.68 -7.48 -0.96
N GLY A 725 -38.73 -8.38 -1.27
CA GLY A 725 -37.99 -8.38 -2.54
C GLY A 725 -36.74 -7.49 -2.55
N TYR A 726 -36.37 -6.90 -1.41
CA TYR A 726 -35.18 -6.05 -1.30
C TYR A 726 -33.96 -6.81 -0.78
N LYS A 727 -32.77 -6.30 -1.10
CA LYS A 727 -31.49 -6.80 -0.57
C LYS A 727 -31.17 -6.17 0.78
N VAL A 728 -30.40 -6.92 1.56
CA VAL A 728 -29.71 -6.46 2.77
C VAL A 728 -28.22 -6.45 2.49
N ALA A 729 -27.57 -5.29 2.57
CA ALA A 729 -26.18 -5.11 2.16
C ALA A 729 -25.27 -4.65 3.31
N LEU A 730 -24.00 -5.10 3.27
CA LEU A 730 -22.91 -4.53 4.06
C LEU A 730 -22.16 -3.49 3.22
N GLN A 731 -21.94 -2.29 3.78
CA GLN A 731 -21.02 -1.29 3.25
C GLN A 731 -19.74 -1.27 4.11
N PRO A 732 -18.63 -1.89 3.66
CA PRO A 732 -17.42 -2.01 4.47
C PRO A 732 -16.65 -0.70 4.66
N GLN A 733 -16.88 0.32 3.82
CA GLN A 733 -16.30 1.66 4.02
C GLN A 733 -16.99 2.42 5.15
N SER A 734 -18.21 2.03 5.52
CA SER A 734 -18.86 2.57 6.71
C SER A 734 -18.37 1.83 7.93
N ILE A 735 -17.46 2.45 8.69
CA ILE A 735 -16.88 1.88 9.90
C ILE A 735 -17.50 2.54 11.12
N VAL A 736 -18.00 1.72 12.05
CA VAL A 736 -18.52 2.17 13.34
C VAL A 736 -17.85 1.37 14.44
N VAL A 737 -17.25 2.08 15.40
CA VAL A 737 -16.71 1.49 16.62
C VAL A 737 -17.86 1.25 17.59
N HIS A 738 -17.96 0.06 18.15
CA HIS A 738 -19.03 -0.27 19.09
C HIS A 738 -18.46 -0.92 20.36
N PHE A 739 -18.79 -0.35 21.52
CA PHE A 739 -18.17 -0.70 22.79
C PHE A 739 -18.73 -1.96 23.48
N GLU A 740 -19.72 -2.63 22.87
CA GLU A 740 -20.39 -3.89 23.24
C GLU A 740 -20.39 -4.28 24.74
N GLY A 741 -21.58 -4.27 25.36
CA GLY A 741 -21.79 -4.81 26.71
C GLY A 741 -21.87 -3.77 27.82
N ILE A 742 -21.72 -2.48 27.49
CA ILE A 742 -21.97 -1.35 28.40
C ILE A 742 -23.46 -1.12 28.62
N SER A 743 -24.26 -1.25 27.57
CA SER A 743 -25.71 -1.02 27.62
C SER A 743 -26.50 -2.21 28.20
N HIS A 744 -25.98 -3.44 28.18
CA HIS A 744 -26.76 -4.67 28.46
C HIS A 744 -26.11 -5.74 29.34
N GLY A 745 -24.88 -5.55 29.85
CA GLY A 745 -24.21 -6.52 30.72
C GLY A 745 -23.73 -7.81 30.00
N THR A 746 -22.76 -8.50 30.60
CA THR A 746 -22.05 -9.64 29.97
C THR A 746 -22.55 -11.03 30.39
N ASP A 747 -23.49 -11.13 31.34
CA ASP A 747 -23.94 -12.42 31.88
C ASP A 747 -25.08 -13.03 31.04
N THR A 748 -24.96 -14.31 30.70
CA THR A 748 -25.97 -15.09 29.98
C THR A 748 -26.90 -15.86 30.92
N GLY A 749 -26.60 -15.89 32.22
CA GLY A 749 -27.41 -16.57 33.25
C GLY A 749 -28.53 -15.72 33.86
N ALA A 750 -28.49 -14.40 33.66
CA ALA A 750 -29.49 -13.43 34.11
C ALA A 750 -29.44 -12.16 33.22
N GLY A 751 -30.56 -11.48 33.04
CA GLY A 751 -30.65 -10.24 32.24
C GLY A 751 -31.17 -10.43 30.81
N ILE A 752 -31.09 -9.36 30.00
CA ILE A 752 -31.72 -9.25 28.67
C ILE A 752 -31.22 -10.35 27.69
N LYS A 753 -30.00 -10.88 27.86
CA LYS A 753 -29.47 -12.00 27.03
C LYS A 753 -30.20 -13.34 27.21
N SER A 754 -30.94 -13.55 28.30
CA SER A 754 -31.76 -14.75 28.49
C SER A 754 -32.90 -14.86 27.46
N TYR A 755 -33.36 -13.72 26.94
CA TYR A 755 -34.38 -13.68 25.88
C TYR A 755 -33.87 -14.23 24.56
N GLN A 756 -32.55 -14.27 24.31
CA GLN A 756 -31.99 -14.81 23.07
C GLN A 756 -32.41 -16.27 22.82
N ILE A 757 -32.51 -17.10 23.87
CA ILE A 757 -32.94 -18.50 23.72
C ILE A 757 -34.44 -18.59 23.38
N GLN A 758 -35.27 -17.79 24.08
CA GLN A 758 -36.73 -17.79 23.88
C GLN A 758 -37.11 -17.19 22.52
N ASN A 759 -36.50 -16.06 22.16
CA ASN A 759 -36.73 -15.34 20.91
C ASN A 759 -36.22 -16.12 19.69
N ARG A 760 -35.16 -16.94 19.85
CA ARG A 760 -34.73 -17.86 18.80
C ARG A 760 -35.84 -18.83 18.41
N GLN A 761 -36.58 -19.37 19.37
CA GLN A 761 -37.68 -20.29 19.06
C GLN A 761 -38.80 -19.56 18.31
N LYS A 762 -39.18 -18.35 18.75
CA LYS A 762 -40.16 -17.50 18.03
C LYS A 762 -39.71 -17.19 16.60
N PHE A 763 -38.41 -16.94 16.39
CA PHE A 763 -37.83 -16.70 15.08
C PHE A 763 -37.90 -17.95 14.19
N ILE A 764 -37.54 -19.13 14.72
CA ILE A 764 -37.68 -20.40 14.02
C ILE A 764 -39.12 -20.65 13.60
N ASP A 765 -40.08 -20.36 14.47
CA ASP A 765 -41.49 -20.61 14.18
C ASP A 765 -42.05 -19.66 13.11
N LYS A 766 -41.61 -18.39 13.08
CA LYS A 766 -42.01 -17.43 12.03
C LYS A 766 -41.36 -17.75 10.68
N TRP A 767 -40.05 -18.00 10.67
CA TRP A 767 -39.23 -18.10 9.46
C TRP A 767 -38.87 -19.53 9.08
N ARG A 768 -39.69 -20.51 9.49
CA ARG A 768 -39.38 -21.93 9.32
C ARG A 768 -39.07 -22.30 7.86
N THR A 769 -39.83 -21.74 6.92
CA THR A 769 -39.68 -22.03 5.49
C THR A 769 -38.40 -21.42 4.92
N GLU A 770 -38.08 -20.20 5.30
CA GLU A 770 -36.92 -19.43 4.85
C GLU A 770 -35.64 -20.02 5.44
N LEU A 771 -35.67 -20.43 6.72
CA LEU A 771 -34.55 -21.09 7.38
C LEU A 771 -34.18 -22.42 6.74
N GLN A 772 -35.13 -23.16 6.16
CA GLN A 772 -34.82 -24.39 5.40
C GLN A 772 -33.96 -24.13 4.16
N GLN A 773 -33.97 -22.88 3.64
CA GLN A 773 -33.15 -22.47 2.50
C GLN A 773 -31.74 -22.05 2.92
N GLN A 774 -31.49 -21.85 4.23
CA GLN A 774 -30.17 -21.50 4.75
C GLN A 774 -29.27 -22.74 4.85
N PHE A 775 -27.95 -22.52 4.91
CA PHE A 775 -26.99 -23.60 5.10
C PHE A 775 -27.03 -24.14 6.54
N GLY A 776 -26.58 -25.39 6.70
CA GLY A 776 -26.27 -25.93 8.02
C GLY A 776 -25.14 -25.13 8.68
N ASN A 777 -25.20 -24.97 10.00
CA ASN A 777 -24.21 -24.19 10.74
C ASN A 777 -22.76 -24.62 10.43
N ALA A 778 -21.93 -23.61 10.09
CA ALA A 778 -20.53 -23.74 9.72
C ALA A 778 -20.26 -24.50 8.40
N GLN A 779 -21.29 -24.74 7.60
CA GLN A 779 -21.16 -25.35 6.28
C GLN A 779 -21.19 -24.26 5.20
N HIS A 780 -20.43 -24.47 4.11
CA HIS A 780 -20.43 -23.57 2.95
C HIS A 780 -20.23 -22.09 3.30
N VAL A 781 -19.40 -21.79 4.31
CA VAL A 781 -19.18 -20.42 4.81
C VAL A 781 -18.77 -19.45 3.71
N PHE A 782 -17.99 -19.92 2.72
CA PHE A 782 -17.62 -19.14 1.54
C PHE A 782 -18.82 -18.57 0.79
N GLN A 783 -19.92 -19.34 0.68
CA GLN A 783 -21.17 -18.92 0.03
C GLN A 783 -22.15 -18.25 0.99
N ALA A 784 -22.11 -18.63 2.27
CA ALA A 784 -23.03 -18.09 3.28
C ALA A 784 -22.71 -16.63 3.63
N ARG A 785 -21.44 -16.24 3.64
CA ARG A 785 -20.97 -14.91 4.08
C ARG A 785 -21.36 -13.74 3.16
N ASP A 786 -21.71 -14.03 1.93
CA ASP A 786 -22.02 -13.05 0.87
C ASP A 786 -23.25 -13.47 0.05
N ARG A 787 -24.03 -14.43 0.56
CA ARG A 787 -25.23 -15.02 -0.07
C ARG A 787 -25.02 -15.49 -1.52
N SER A 788 -23.78 -15.80 -1.90
CA SER A 788 -23.42 -16.19 -3.27
C SER A 788 -23.95 -17.57 -3.71
N ARG A 789 -24.67 -18.31 -2.85
CA ARG A 789 -25.32 -19.58 -3.24
C ARG A 789 -26.24 -19.43 -4.45
N ALA A 790 -26.94 -18.31 -4.56
CA ALA A 790 -27.88 -18.05 -5.66
C ALA A 790 -27.16 -17.57 -6.94
N HIS A 791 -25.86 -17.32 -6.86
CA HIS A 791 -25.05 -16.74 -7.92
C HIS A 791 -23.98 -17.73 -8.35
N ARG A 792 -23.55 -17.63 -9.60
CA ARG A 792 -22.35 -18.34 -10.05
C ARG A 792 -21.13 -17.54 -9.64
N THR A 793 -20.12 -18.22 -9.13
CA THR A 793 -18.86 -17.57 -8.72
C THR A 793 -17.89 -17.58 -9.89
N MET A 794 -17.39 -16.39 -10.24
CA MET A 794 -16.34 -16.23 -11.24
C MET A 794 -15.04 -15.80 -10.58
N LEU A 795 -13.95 -16.53 -10.85
CA LEU A 795 -12.60 -16.10 -10.52
C LEU A 795 -11.97 -15.40 -11.71
N VAL A 796 -11.53 -14.17 -11.55
CA VAL A 796 -10.78 -13.43 -12.58
C VAL A 796 -9.34 -13.26 -12.12
N VAL A 797 -8.39 -13.58 -12.99
CA VAL A 797 -6.95 -13.44 -12.71
C VAL A 797 -6.31 -12.55 -13.76
N ASP A 798 -5.56 -11.53 -13.32
CA ASP A 798 -4.76 -10.65 -14.18
C ASP A 798 -3.43 -10.30 -13.51
N HIS A 799 -2.55 -9.59 -14.21
CA HIS A 799 -1.23 -9.20 -13.72
C HIS A 799 -1.29 -8.34 -12.44
N TYR A 800 -2.23 -7.40 -12.38
CA TYR A 800 -2.47 -6.53 -11.23
C TYR A 800 -3.91 -5.97 -11.27
N VAL A 801 -4.34 -5.28 -10.21
CA VAL A 801 -5.66 -4.62 -10.17
C VAL A 801 -5.76 -3.58 -11.29
N PRO A 802 -6.76 -3.63 -12.19
CA PRO A 802 -6.75 -2.84 -13.42
C PRO A 802 -6.72 -1.32 -13.18
N ASN A 803 -5.69 -0.67 -13.72
CA ASN A 803 -5.55 0.79 -13.69
C ASN A 803 -6.28 1.41 -14.88
N VAL A 804 -7.58 1.62 -14.73
CA VAL A 804 -8.54 1.88 -15.83
C VAL A 804 -8.22 3.08 -16.72
N ASP A 805 -7.46 4.03 -16.21
CA ASP A 805 -7.06 5.29 -16.86
C ASP A 805 -5.62 5.28 -17.38
N LYS A 806 -4.86 4.17 -17.22
CA LYS A 806 -3.44 4.11 -17.58
C LYS A 806 -3.15 3.35 -18.88
N ASP A 807 -3.87 2.26 -19.14
CA ASP A 807 -3.67 1.46 -20.35
C ASP A 807 -4.97 0.78 -20.83
N ALA A 808 -5.01 0.48 -22.13
CA ALA A 808 -6.17 -0.13 -22.76
C ALA A 808 -6.48 -1.52 -22.22
N GLY A 809 -5.47 -2.32 -21.87
CA GLY A 809 -5.68 -3.67 -21.32
C GLY A 809 -6.38 -3.63 -19.96
N SER A 810 -5.94 -2.73 -19.07
CA SER A 810 -6.61 -2.47 -17.79
C SER A 810 -8.05 -2.00 -17.98
N ARG A 811 -8.30 -1.08 -18.92
CA ARG A 811 -9.66 -0.62 -19.25
C ARG A 811 -10.55 -1.77 -19.72
N THR A 812 -10.06 -2.63 -20.61
CA THR A 812 -10.76 -3.84 -21.07
C THR A 812 -11.12 -4.76 -19.90
N VAL A 813 -10.16 -5.13 -19.06
CA VAL A 813 -10.40 -6.04 -17.93
C VAL A 813 -11.44 -5.47 -16.97
N PHE A 814 -11.37 -4.17 -16.68
CA PHE A 814 -12.37 -3.49 -15.85
C PHE A 814 -13.78 -3.52 -16.47
N GLN A 815 -13.90 -3.24 -17.77
CA GLN A 815 -15.20 -3.31 -18.46
C GLN A 815 -15.79 -4.73 -18.43
N TYR A 816 -14.96 -5.77 -18.57
CA TYR A 816 -15.39 -7.15 -18.42
C TYR A 816 -15.78 -7.50 -16.97
N LEU A 817 -15.07 -7.00 -15.96
CA LEU A 817 -15.48 -7.15 -14.56
C LEU A 817 -16.87 -6.54 -14.32
N LYS A 818 -17.12 -5.31 -14.82
CA LYS A 818 -18.45 -4.66 -14.78
C LYS A 818 -19.49 -5.51 -15.53
N LEU A 819 -19.14 -6.07 -16.69
CA LEU A 819 -20.01 -6.96 -17.45
C LEU A 819 -20.41 -8.20 -16.65
N PHE A 820 -19.45 -8.86 -16.01
CA PHE A 820 -19.72 -10.09 -15.24
C PHE A 820 -20.61 -9.84 -14.02
N ILE A 821 -20.40 -8.72 -13.30
CA ILE A 821 -21.32 -8.30 -12.22
C ILE A 821 -22.72 -8.07 -12.77
N ASN A 822 -22.85 -7.37 -13.90
CA ASN A 822 -24.13 -7.14 -14.56
C ASN A 822 -24.82 -8.42 -15.06
N MET A 823 -24.05 -9.47 -15.34
CA MET A 823 -24.56 -10.81 -15.67
C MET A 823 -24.95 -11.63 -14.42
N GLY A 824 -24.83 -11.05 -13.23
CA GLY A 824 -25.21 -11.66 -11.96
C GLY A 824 -24.18 -12.62 -11.36
N PHE A 825 -22.91 -12.57 -11.80
CA PHE A 825 -21.83 -13.34 -11.20
C PHE A 825 -21.38 -12.74 -9.87
N ASN A 826 -21.06 -13.61 -8.90
CA ASN A 826 -20.26 -13.24 -7.74
C ASN A 826 -18.78 -13.30 -8.14
N VAL A 827 -18.11 -12.15 -8.23
CA VAL A 827 -16.77 -12.07 -8.81
C VAL A 827 -15.70 -12.00 -7.72
N LYS A 828 -14.68 -12.85 -7.85
CA LYS A 828 -13.44 -12.85 -7.07
C LYS A 828 -12.29 -12.45 -7.99
N PHE A 829 -11.39 -11.59 -7.55
CA PHE A 829 -10.30 -11.07 -8.39
C PHE A 829 -8.93 -11.35 -7.76
N ILE A 830 -7.97 -11.80 -8.59
CA ILE A 830 -6.55 -11.94 -8.23
C ILE A 830 -5.72 -11.07 -9.17
N GLY A 831 -4.99 -10.12 -8.60
CA GLY A 831 -3.81 -9.54 -9.24
C GLY A 831 -2.58 -10.39 -8.86
N ASP A 832 -1.79 -10.85 -9.83
CA ASP A 832 -0.62 -11.70 -9.59
C ASP A 832 0.44 -11.07 -8.67
N ASN A 833 0.45 -9.74 -8.57
CA ASN A 833 1.29 -9.00 -7.62
C ASN A 833 0.75 -8.99 -6.18
N PHE A 834 -0.51 -9.42 -5.95
CA PHE A 834 -1.23 -9.39 -4.67
C PHE A 834 -1.20 -8.03 -3.95
N TYR A 835 -1.01 -6.95 -4.71
CA TYR A 835 -0.86 -5.61 -4.17
C TYR A 835 -2.20 -4.88 -4.14
N ARG A 836 -2.50 -4.21 -3.01
CA ARG A 836 -3.68 -3.36 -2.85
C ARG A 836 -3.39 -1.99 -3.45
N GLN A 837 -3.56 -1.86 -4.76
CA GLN A 837 -3.36 -0.60 -5.47
C GLN A 837 -4.60 0.28 -5.34
N GLU A 838 -4.49 1.40 -4.65
CA GLU A 838 -5.56 2.40 -4.52
C GLU A 838 -5.44 3.51 -5.58
N PRO A 839 -6.56 4.09 -6.04
CA PRO A 839 -7.94 3.85 -5.60
C PRO A 839 -8.64 2.65 -6.27
N TYR A 840 -7.96 1.95 -7.19
CA TYR A 840 -8.60 0.95 -8.06
C TYR A 840 -9.10 -0.28 -7.28
N THR A 841 -8.43 -0.68 -6.20
CA THR A 841 -8.89 -1.79 -5.35
C THR A 841 -10.20 -1.43 -4.65
N SER A 842 -10.27 -0.23 -4.04
CA SER A 842 -11.51 0.26 -3.44
C SER A 842 -12.64 0.36 -4.47
N MET A 843 -12.34 0.80 -5.70
CA MET A 843 -13.33 0.87 -6.78
C MET A 843 -13.94 -0.50 -7.10
N LEU A 844 -13.12 -1.56 -7.26
CA LEU A 844 -13.63 -2.91 -7.48
C LEU A 844 -14.43 -3.43 -6.27
N GLN A 845 -13.95 -3.17 -5.06
CA GLN A 845 -14.62 -3.57 -3.82
C GLN A 845 -16.00 -2.93 -3.65
N GLN A 846 -16.15 -1.67 -4.06
CA GLN A 846 -17.43 -0.97 -4.07
C GLN A 846 -18.39 -1.49 -5.14
N MET A 847 -17.88 -2.09 -6.22
CA MET A 847 -18.70 -2.84 -7.19
C MET A 847 -19.12 -4.24 -6.68
N GLY A 848 -18.68 -4.62 -5.49
CA GLY A 848 -18.95 -5.92 -4.87
C GLY A 848 -17.99 -7.04 -5.26
N ILE A 849 -16.81 -6.70 -5.78
CA ILE A 849 -15.77 -7.66 -6.15
C ILE A 849 -14.83 -7.90 -4.96
N GLU A 850 -14.63 -9.16 -4.59
CA GLU A 850 -13.63 -9.52 -3.58
C GLU A 850 -12.24 -9.60 -4.22
N VAL A 851 -11.41 -8.59 -3.95
CA VAL A 851 -10.02 -8.53 -4.43
C VAL A 851 -9.09 -9.22 -3.44
N LEU A 852 -8.42 -10.30 -3.86
CA LEU A 852 -7.45 -11.01 -3.03
C LEU A 852 -6.09 -10.31 -3.07
N TYR A 853 -5.67 -9.76 -1.93
CA TYR A 853 -4.38 -9.07 -1.76
C TYR A 853 -3.66 -9.48 -0.48
N GLY A 854 -2.42 -9.03 -0.34
CA GLY A 854 -1.58 -9.18 0.83
C GLY A 854 -0.67 -10.41 0.79
N ASN A 855 0.39 -10.36 1.61
CA ASN A 855 1.48 -11.34 1.62
C ASN A 855 1.01 -12.79 1.86
N TRP A 856 -0.08 -12.98 2.60
CA TRP A 856 -0.60 -14.32 2.84
C TRP A 856 -1.12 -14.97 1.56
N HIS A 857 -1.97 -14.27 0.79
CA HIS A 857 -2.49 -14.78 -0.48
C HIS A 857 -1.35 -15.02 -1.48
N ALA A 858 -0.36 -14.13 -1.53
CA ALA A 858 0.83 -14.29 -2.36
C ALA A 858 1.59 -15.60 -2.09
N LYS A 859 1.67 -16.01 -0.81
CA LYS A 859 2.39 -17.23 -0.40
C LYS A 859 1.50 -18.50 -0.40
N HIS A 860 0.18 -18.37 -0.28
CA HIS A 860 -0.74 -19.48 0.00
C HIS A 860 -1.93 -19.55 -0.96
N ILE A 861 -1.79 -19.06 -2.20
CA ILE A 861 -2.89 -19.09 -3.17
C ILE A 861 -3.35 -20.52 -3.48
N ASP A 862 -2.44 -21.49 -3.48
CA ASP A 862 -2.74 -22.91 -3.70
C ASP A 862 -3.64 -23.46 -2.58
N GLU A 863 -3.37 -23.09 -1.32
CA GLU A 863 -4.21 -23.47 -0.18
C GLU A 863 -5.59 -22.81 -0.25
N TRP A 864 -5.64 -21.54 -0.67
CA TRP A 864 -6.91 -20.85 -0.87
C TRP A 864 -7.74 -21.51 -1.97
N LEU A 865 -7.12 -21.90 -3.09
CA LEU A 865 -7.78 -22.64 -4.17
C LEU A 865 -8.21 -24.04 -3.74
N GLU A 866 -7.41 -24.74 -2.94
CA GLU A 866 -7.81 -26.05 -2.40
C GLU A 866 -9.06 -25.96 -1.52
N LEU A 867 -9.16 -24.90 -0.70
CA LEU A 867 -10.31 -24.69 0.19
C LEU A 867 -11.57 -24.20 -0.55
N ASN A 868 -11.38 -23.32 -1.55
CA ASN A 868 -12.48 -22.56 -2.15
C ASN A 868 -12.76 -22.89 -3.63
N GLY A 869 -11.86 -23.59 -4.32
CA GLY A 869 -11.94 -23.87 -5.75
C GLY A 869 -13.19 -24.64 -6.17
N LYS A 870 -13.74 -25.47 -5.27
CA LYS A 870 -15.03 -26.16 -5.47
C LYS A 870 -16.25 -25.23 -5.57
N TYR A 871 -16.12 -23.97 -5.17
CA TYR A 871 -17.19 -22.96 -5.27
C TYR A 871 -17.07 -22.12 -6.54
N ILE A 872 -15.98 -22.26 -7.30
CA ILE A 872 -15.72 -21.48 -8.50
C ILE A 872 -16.34 -22.20 -9.69
N ASP A 873 -17.31 -21.55 -10.35
CA ASP A 873 -18.01 -22.09 -11.51
C ASP A 873 -17.27 -21.76 -12.82
N VAL A 874 -16.69 -20.55 -12.90
CA VAL A 874 -15.97 -20.06 -14.08
C VAL A 874 -14.67 -19.39 -13.66
N THR A 875 -13.58 -19.65 -14.37
CA THR A 875 -12.33 -18.92 -14.21
C THR A 875 -11.96 -18.19 -15.49
N TYR A 876 -11.73 -16.89 -15.40
CA TYR A 876 -11.33 -16.01 -16.50
C TYR A 876 -9.87 -15.58 -16.31
N LEU A 877 -8.98 -16.17 -17.11
CA LEU A 877 -7.54 -15.97 -17.06
C LEU A 877 -7.11 -14.95 -18.10
N ASN A 878 -6.36 -13.93 -17.68
CA ASN A 878 -5.84 -12.90 -18.58
C ASN A 878 -4.34 -13.07 -18.80
N ARG A 879 -3.89 -12.81 -20.03
CA ARG A 879 -2.49 -12.69 -20.47
C ARG A 879 -1.67 -13.99 -20.35
N PRO A 880 -0.83 -14.33 -21.33
CA PRO A 880 -0.15 -15.62 -21.35
C PRO A 880 0.82 -15.81 -20.17
N HIS A 881 1.66 -14.82 -19.86
CA HIS A 881 2.67 -14.89 -18.80
C HIS A 881 2.08 -14.98 -17.37
N ILE A 882 0.83 -14.57 -17.19
CA ILE A 882 0.12 -14.71 -15.90
C ILE A 882 -0.62 -16.03 -15.88
N SER A 883 -1.46 -16.27 -16.89
CA SER A 883 -2.34 -17.44 -16.97
C SER A 883 -1.60 -18.77 -16.78
N ILE A 884 -0.37 -18.88 -17.31
CA ILE A 884 0.43 -20.11 -17.22
C ILE A 884 0.79 -20.49 -15.77
N LYS A 885 0.86 -19.50 -14.86
CA LYS A 885 1.13 -19.73 -13.43
C LYS A 885 -0.05 -20.34 -12.68
N TYR A 886 -1.27 -20.18 -13.21
CA TYR A 886 -2.52 -20.49 -12.51
C TYR A 886 -3.28 -21.67 -13.12
N ILE A 887 -3.22 -21.87 -14.45
CA ILE A 887 -4.12 -22.80 -15.14
C ILE A 887 -4.07 -24.24 -14.59
N ASP A 888 -2.89 -24.76 -14.28
CA ASP A 888 -2.74 -26.11 -13.72
C ASP A 888 -3.29 -26.21 -12.30
N LYS A 889 -3.12 -25.16 -11.50
CA LYS A 889 -3.65 -25.08 -10.14
C LYS A 889 -5.17 -25.02 -10.15
N ILE A 890 -5.75 -24.23 -11.06
CA ILE A 890 -7.20 -24.11 -11.24
C ILE A 890 -7.79 -25.45 -11.67
N ARG A 891 -7.19 -26.12 -12.67
CA ARG A 891 -7.64 -27.45 -13.12
C ARG A 891 -7.48 -28.53 -12.04
N LYS A 892 -6.50 -28.37 -11.14
CA LYS A 892 -6.29 -29.30 -10.02
C LYS A 892 -7.31 -29.13 -8.89
N TYR A 893 -7.63 -27.88 -8.53
CA TYR A 893 -8.40 -27.56 -7.32
C TYR A 893 -9.84 -27.12 -7.57
N SER A 894 -10.24 -26.91 -8.83
CA SER A 894 -11.60 -26.54 -9.23
C SER A 894 -12.07 -27.37 -10.41
N ASN A 895 -13.40 -27.50 -10.55
CA ASN A 895 -14.05 -27.98 -11.77
C ASN A 895 -14.59 -26.82 -12.61
N SER A 896 -14.03 -25.62 -12.43
CA SER A 896 -14.50 -24.42 -13.10
C SER A 896 -14.30 -24.52 -14.61
N LYS A 897 -15.22 -23.89 -15.36
CA LYS A 897 -15.02 -23.64 -16.78
C LYS A 897 -13.93 -22.58 -16.96
N VAL A 898 -12.84 -22.90 -17.64
CA VAL A 898 -11.69 -22.01 -17.82
C VAL A 898 -11.78 -21.29 -19.15
N ILE A 899 -11.85 -19.97 -19.08
CA ILE A 899 -11.78 -19.06 -20.22
C ILE A 899 -10.42 -18.36 -20.17
N TYR A 900 -9.68 -18.43 -21.27
CA TYR A 900 -8.40 -17.73 -21.40
C TYR A 900 -8.51 -16.56 -22.37
N TYR A 901 -8.23 -15.34 -21.91
CA TYR A 901 -8.16 -14.15 -22.74
C TYR A 901 -6.70 -13.78 -23.02
N GLY A 902 -6.29 -13.94 -24.29
CA GLY A 902 -4.89 -13.78 -24.71
C GLY A 902 -4.42 -12.34 -24.84
N HIS A 903 -5.34 -11.36 -24.93
CA HIS A 903 -5.10 -9.94 -25.28
C HIS A 903 -4.50 -9.70 -26.66
N ASP A 904 -3.56 -10.52 -27.11
CA ASP A 904 -2.99 -10.56 -28.46
C ASP A 904 -2.29 -11.92 -28.67
N LEU A 905 -1.78 -12.18 -29.88
CA LEU A 905 -0.90 -13.33 -30.15
C LEU A 905 0.56 -12.90 -30.05
N HIS A 906 1.19 -13.13 -28.90
CA HIS A 906 2.57 -12.70 -28.64
C HIS A 906 3.54 -13.32 -29.65
N PHE A 907 3.41 -14.61 -29.94
CA PHE A 907 4.30 -15.27 -30.91
C PHE A 907 4.19 -14.62 -32.29
N LEU A 908 2.98 -14.28 -32.74
CA LEU A 908 2.76 -13.73 -34.07
C LEU A 908 3.30 -12.31 -34.17
N ARG A 909 3.17 -11.53 -33.10
CA ARG A 909 3.72 -10.17 -33.00
C ARG A 909 5.25 -10.19 -33.12
N GLU A 910 5.92 -11.01 -32.32
CA GLU A 910 7.38 -11.10 -32.33
C GLU A 910 7.92 -11.71 -33.64
N LEU A 911 7.19 -12.66 -34.24
CA LEU A 911 7.55 -13.22 -35.56
C LEU A 911 7.51 -12.16 -36.66
N ARG A 912 6.49 -11.29 -36.67
CA ARG A 912 6.39 -10.18 -37.64
C ARG A 912 7.50 -9.15 -37.42
N GLU A 913 7.83 -8.84 -36.17
CA GLU A 913 8.94 -7.93 -35.86
C GLU A 913 10.28 -8.52 -36.29
N TYR A 914 10.50 -9.83 -36.09
CA TYR A 914 11.66 -10.53 -36.64
C TYR A 914 11.73 -10.42 -38.17
N GLN A 915 10.62 -10.63 -38.88
CA GLN A 915 10.59 -10.53 -40.35
C GLN A 915 10.98 -9.14 -40.86
N LEU A 916 10.72 -8.09 -40.08
CA LEU A 916 11.07 -6.71 -40.40
C LEU A 916 12.50 -6.35 -40.00
N THR A 917 12.94 -6.75 -38.81
CA THR A 917 14.21 -6.32 -38.21
C THR A 917 15.37 -7.27 -38.48
N GLY A 918 15.09 -8.53 -38.82
CA GLY A 918 16.09 -9.60 -38.93
C GLY A 918 16.69 -10.07 -37.61
N ASN A 919 16.20 -9.58 -36.46
CA ASN A 919 16.77 -9.90 -35.15
C ASN A 919 16.45 -11.35 -34.72
N ALA A 920 17.43 -12.24 -34.81
CA ALA A 920 17.27 -13.66 -34.49
C ALA A 920 16.76 -13.95 -33.06
N ALA A 921 16.99 -13.05 -32.08
CA ALA A 921 16.47 -13.22 -30.72
C ALA A 921 14.93 -13.22 -30.67
N LEU A 922 14.29 -12.43 -31.54
CA LEU A 922 12.82 -12.38 -31.63
C LEU A 922 12.23 -13.66 -32.23
N LEU A 923 12.94 -14.32 -33.15
CA LEU A 923 12.50 -15.60 -33.69
C LEU A 923 12.50 -16.69 -32.60
N GLN A 924 13.54 -16.72 -31.77
CA GLN A 924 13.61 -17.65 -30.64
C GLN A 924 12.50 -17.36 -29.62
N SER A 925 12.35 -16.10 -29.22
CA SER A 925 11.31 -15.66 -28.28
C SER A 925 9.89 -15.95 -28.79
N SER A 926 9.64 -15.74 -30.09
CA SER A 926 8.38 -16.12 -30.74
C SER A 926 8.07 -17.62 -30.59
N GLU A 927 9.04 -18.52 -30.81
CA GLU A 927 8.82 -19.96 -30.64
C GLU A 927 8.60 -20.37 -29.17
N GLU A 928 9.16 -19.62 -28.22
CA GLU A 928 8.90 -19.81 -26.78
C GLU A 928 7.48 -19.38 -26.41
N TRP A 929 7.04 -18.19 -26.82
CA TRP A 929 5.66 -17.72 -26.62
C TRP A 929 4.64 -18.64 -27.23
N LYS A 930 4.90 -19.13 -28.45
CA LYS A 930 4.00 -20.04 -29.16
C LYS A 930 3.70 -21.28 -28.32
N LYS A 931 4.69 -21.84 -27.62
CA LYS A 931 4.50 -23.00 -26.74
C LYS A 931 3.60 -22.65 -25.55
N ILE A 932 3.84 -21.51 -24.90
CA ILE A 932 3.06 -21.04 -23.75
C ILE A 932 1.61 -20.78 -24.15
N GLU A 933 1.40 -20.02 -25.22
CA GLU A 933 0.06 -19.66 -25.70
C GLU A 933 -0.72 -20.90 -26.13
N PHE A 934 -0.07 -21.87 -26.79
CA PHE A 934 -0.73 -23.12 -27.21
C PHE A 934 -1.08 -24.01 -26.02
N GLU A 935 -0.20 -24.10 -25.03
CA GLU A 935 -0.47 -24.84 -23.80
C GLU A 935 -1.70 -24.28 -23.08
N LEU A 936 -1.80 -22.95 -22.99
CA LEU A 936 -2.95 -22.27 -22.40
C LEU A 936 -4.24 -22.52 -23.17
N MET A 937 -4.21 -22.39 -24.50
CA MET A 937 -5.37 -22.67 -25.34
C MET A 937 -5.84 -24.12 -25.19
N ALA A 938 -4.91 -25.07 -25.16
CA ALA A 938 -5.22 -26.50 -25.04
C ALA A 938 -5.79 -26.87 -23.66
N LYS A 939 -5.36 -26.17 -22.59
CA LYS A 939 -5.84 -26.39 -21.23
C LYS A 939 -7.10 -25.58 -20.88
N SER A 940 -7.55 -24.68 -21.76
CA SER A 940 -8.74 -23.84 -21.57
C SER A 940 -9.95 -24.42 -22.29
N ASP A 941 -11.16 -24.16 -21.78
CA ASP A 941 -12.40 -24.61 -22.42
C ASP A 941 -12.78 -23.69 -23.59
N VAL A 942 -12.45 -22.40 -23.49
CA VAL A 942 -12.61 -21.41 -24.57
C VAL A 942 -11.47 -20.39 -24.49
N SER A 943 -10.94 -19.98 -25.65
CA SER A 943 -9.96 -18.90 -25.76
C SER A 943 -10.57 -17.66 -26.40
N TYR A 944 -10.43 -16.51 -25.76
CA TYR A 944 -10.91 -15.22 -26.24
C TYR A 944 -9.77 -14.36 -26.77
N TYR A 945 -10.03 -13.64 -27.85
CA TYR A 945 -9.11 -12.69 -28.47
C TYR A 945 -9.84 -11.43 -28.93
N PRO A 946 -9.16 -10.26 -29.03
CA PRO A 946 -9.81 -8.99 -29.34
C PRO A 946 -10.44 -8.90 -30.74
N SER A 947 -9.95 -9.68 -31.70
CA SER A 947 -10.44 -9.61 -33.07
C SER A 947 -10.52 -10.98 -33.73
N GLN A 948 -11.24 -11.01 -34.84
CA GLN A 948 -11.39 -12.22 -35.64
C GLN A 948 -10.09 -12.55 -36.41
N VAL A 949 -9.16 -11.60 -36.56
CA VAL A 949 -7.87 -11.86 -37.21
C VAL A 949 -7.06 -12.86 -36.39
N GLU A 950 -6.95 -12.66 -35.07
CA GLU A 950 -6.25 -13.61 -34.20
C GLU A 950 -6.94 -14.98 -34.21
N VAL A 951 -8.28 -14.99 -34.16
CA VAL A 951 -9.07 -16.24 -34.18
C VAL A 951 -8.87 -17.01 -35.49
N ASP A 952 -8.84 -16.32 -36.63
CA ASP A 952 -8.62 -16.95 -37.94
C ASP A 952 -7.20 -17.53 -38.02
N GLU A 953 -6.19 -16.87 -37.46
CA GLU A 953 -4.82 -17.40 -37.35
C GLU A 953 -4.73 -18.61 -36.40
N ILE A 954 -5.40 -18.55 -35.24
CA ILE A 954 -5.50 -19.69 -34.31
C ILE A 954 -6.16 -20.88 -35.01
N ASN A 955 -7.26 -20.69 -35.72
CA ASN A 955 -7.96 -21.77 -36.41
C ASN A 955 -7.12 -22.41 -37.53
N LYS A 956 -6.24 -21.65 -38.18
CA LYS A 956 -5.28 -22.18 -39.17
C LYS A 956 -4.21 -23.05 -38.51
N LEU A 957 -3.67 -22.62 -37.38
CA LEU A 957 -2.56 -23.29 -36.70
C LEU A 957 -3.03 -24.40 -35.74
N PHE A 958 -4.24 -24.27 -35.19
CA PHE A 958 -4.81 -25.09 -34.15
C PHE A 958 -6.34 -25.25 -34.30
N PRO A 959 -6.81 -26.03 -35.30
CA PRO A 959 -8.24 -26.15 -35.62
C PRO A 959 -9.10 -26.74 -34.50
N THR A 960 -8.49 -27.39 -33.51
CA THR A 960 -9.17 -28.03 -32.38
C THR A 960 -9.45 -27.06 -31.22
N VAL A 961 -8.83 -25.88 -31.20
CA VAL A 961 -9.05 -24.88 -30.15
C VAL A 961 -10.34 -24.13 -30.43
N LYS A 962 -11.20 -24.05 -29.40
CA LYS A 962 -12.38 -23.19 -29.45
C LYS A 962 -11.98 -21.75 -29.15
N ALA A 963 -11.71 -20.97 -30.21
CA ALA A 963 -11.39 -19.55 -30.11
C ALA A 963 -12.58 -18.65 -30.50
N ARG A 964 -12.74 -17.50 -29.83
CA ARG A 964 -13.78 -16.50 -30.13
C ARG A 964 -13.22 -15.08 -30.11
N ALA A 965 -13.68 -14.28 -31.05
CA ALA A 965 -13.41 -12.85 -31.08
C ALA A 965 -14.38 -12.14 -30.14
N ILE A 966 -13.84 -11.35 -29.22
CA ILE A 966 -14.60 -10.51 -28.29
C ILE A 966 -14.08 -9.07 -28.40
N PRO A 967 -14.94 -8.04 -28.33
CA PRO A 967 -14.48 -6.67 -28.43
C PRO A 967 -13.66 -6.29 -27.19
N ALA A 968 -12.57 -5.54 -27.39
CA ALA A 968 -11.80 -4.98 -26.28
C ALA A 968 -12.57 -3.89 -25.51
N TYR A 969 -13.55 -3.24 -26.15
CA TYR A 969 -14.31 -2.14 -25.57
C TYR A 969 -15.81 -2.48 -25.52
N ILE A 970 -16.44 -2.18 -24.39
CA ILE A 970 -17.87 -2.41 -24.13
C ILE A 970 -18.52 -1.07 -23.78
N TYR A 971 -19.60 -0.74 -24.49
CA TYR A 971 -20.44 0.43 -24.23
C TYR A 971 -21.77 -0.01 -23.59
N ASP A 972 -22.27 0.76 -22.61
CA ASP A 972 -23.45 0.37 -21.82
C ASP A 972 -24.74 0.33 -22.68
N SER A 973 -25.03 1.42 -23.38
CA SER A 973 -26.12 1.51 -24.36
C SER A 973 -25.86 2.66 -25.33
N VAL A 974 -26.50 2.59 -26.49
CA VAL A 974 -26.57 3.70 -27.44
C VAL A 974 -27.83 4.49 -27.12
N GLU A 975 -27.71 5.79 -26.87
CA GLU A 975 -28.86 6.67 -26.66
C GLU A 975 -29.70 6.78 -27.94
N VAL A 976 -31.01 6.57 -27.83
CA VAL A 976 -31.94 6.66 -28.96
C VAL A 976 -31.95 8.07 -29.57
N GLU A 977 -31.66 9.10 -28.77
CA GLU A 977 -31.57 10.50 -29.19
C GLU A 977 -30.42 10.74 -30.19
N LEU A 978 -29.32 9.96 -30.10
CA LEU A 978 -28.22 10.00 -31.08
C LEU A 978 -28.61 9.41 -32.43
N LEU A 979 -29.66 8.58 -32.49
CA LEU A 979 -30.13 7.92 -33.71
C LEU A 979 -31.06 8.81 -34.54
N ASP A 980 -31.82 9.72 -33.93
CA ASP A 980 -32.95 10.39 -34.60
C ASP A 980 -32.76 11.90 -34.92
N ALA A 981 -31.78 12.60 -34.35
CA ALA A 981 -31.60 14.04 -34.64
C ALA A 981 -30.16 14.57 -34.45
N GLN A 982 -29.22 14.15 -35.29
CA GLN A 982 -27.92 14.84 -35.36
C GLN A 982 -27.96 15.99 -36.37
N ASP A 983 -28.08 17.22 -35.86
CA ASP A 983 -27.93 18.44 -36.67
C ASP A 983 -26.44 18.78 -36.86
N PHE A 984 -25.89 18.41 -38.01
CA PHE A 984 -24.51 18.73 -38.38
C PHE A 984 -24.32 20.17 -38.88
N SER A 985 -25.39 20.94 -39.08
CA SER A 985 -25.28 22.32 -39.57
C SER A 985 -24.60 23.24 -38.56
N ASN A 986 -24.80 22.97 -37.27
CA ASN A 986 -24.21 23.73 -36.16
C ASN A 986 -22.81 23.22 -35.73
N ARG A 987 -22.42 22.00 -36.12
CA ARG A 987 -21.09 21.44 -35.86
C ARG A 987 -20.06 22.01 -36.82
N ARG A 988 -18.81 22.21 -36.40
CA ARG A 988 -17.72 22.77 -37.25
C ARG A 988 -16.41 22.03 -37.01
N ASP A 989 -15.37 22.35 -37.77
CA ASP A 989 -14.01 21.87 -37.50
C ASP A 989 -13.80 20.33 -37.55
N LEU A 990 -12.54 19.93 -37.36
CA LEU A 990 -12.06 18.54 -37.39
C LEU A 990 -11.52 18.13 -36.01
N LEU A 991 -11.70 16.86 -35.66
CA LEU A 991 -11.21 16.26 -34.42
C LEU A 991 -10.29 15.07 -34.68
N PHE A 992 -9.15 15.03 -34.00
CA PHE A 992 -8.30 13.84 -33.85
C PHE A 992 -8.19 13.50 -32.36
N VAL A 993 -8.44 12.24 -32.01
CA VAL A 993 -8.30 11.73 -30.64
C VAL A 993 -7.26 10.62 -30.60
N GLY A 994 -6.27 10.74 -29.71
CA GLY A 994 -5.28 9.69 -29.50
C GLY A 994 -4.21 10.03 -28.47
N GLY A 995 -3.94 9.12 -27.52
CA GLY A 995 -2.82 9.26 -26.58
C GLY A 995 -1.47 9.09 -27.28
N PHE A 996 -0.52 9.96 -26.97
CA PHE A 996 0.75 10.06 -27.71
C PHE A 996 1.88 9.17 -27.16
N GLY A 997 1.59 8.34 -26.15
CA GLY A 997 2.46 7.20 -25.81
C GLY A 997 2.52 6.13 -26.93
N HIS A 998 1.59 6.18 -27.89
CA HIS A 998 1.54 5.28 -29.04
C HIS A 998 2.09 5.98 -30.29
N LYS A 999 3.30 5.61 -30.72
CA LYS A 999 4.02 6.24 -31.85
C LYS A 999 3.20 6.40 -33.15
N PRO A 1000 2.32 5.45 -33.54
CA PRO A 1000 1.42 5.66 -34.68
C PRO A 1000 0.55 6.92 -34.63
N ASN A 1001 0.18 7.41 -33.43
CA ASN A 1001 -0.62 8.63 -33.30
C ASN A 1001 0.22 9.89 -33.61
N VAL A 1002 1.49 9.90 -33.22
CA VAL A 1002 2.43 10.99 -33.55
C VAL A 1002 2.57 11.08 -35.07
N ASP A 1003 2.85 9.94 -35.71
CA ASP A 1003 2.99 9.82 -37.16
C ASP A 1003 1.72 10.29 -37.92
N ALA A 1004 0.55 9.88 -37.45
CA ALA A 1004 -0.72 10.23 -38.04
C ALA A 1004 -0.99 11.74 -38.01
N VAL A 1005 -0.73 12.39 -36.87
CA VAL A 1005 -0.91 13.84 -36.75
C VAL A 1005 0.08 14.56 -37.66
N LEU A 1006 1.37 14.23 -37.59
CA LEU A 1006 2.40 14.86 -38.42
C LEU A 1006 2.10 14.73 -39.92
N TRP A 1007 1.77 13.51 -40.38
CA TRP A 1007 1.44 13.29 -41.78
C TRP A 1007 0.19 14.07 -42.21
N PHE A 1008 -0.84 14.10 -41.38
CA PHE A 1008 -2.05 14.84 -41.66
C PHE A 1008 -1.79 16.35 -41.73
N THR A 1009 -1.04 16.89 -40.77
CA THR A 1009 -0.75 18.33 -40.70
C THR A 1009 0.17 18.81 -41.81
N ASP A 1010 1.13 17.98 -42.22
CA ASP A 1010 2.11 18.36 -43.24
C ASP A 1010 1.57 18.19 -44.67
N THR A 1011 0.74 17.17 -44.90
CA THR A 1011 0.39 16.75 -46.27
C THR A 1011 -1.09 16.82 -46.63
N VAL A 1012 -2.00 16.76 -45.65
CA VAL A 1012 -3.46 16.70 -45.88
C VAL A 1012 -4.14 18.02 -45.50
N PHE A 1013 -3.92 18.48 -44.27
CA PHE A 1013 -4.55 19.68 -43.71
C PHE A 1013 -4.28 20.97 -44.52
N PRO A 1014 -3.09 21.20 -45.10
CA PRO A 1014 -2.87 22.37 -45.95
C PRO A 1014 -3.79 22.41 -47.18
N LYS A 1015 -4.12 21.23 -47.74
CA LYS A 1015 -5.04 21.10 -48.88
C LYS A 1015 -6.48 21.41 -48.47
N ILE A 1016 -6.88 20.97 -47.26
CA ILE A 1016 -8.20 21.29 -46.68
C ILE A 1016 -8.29 22.79 -46.40
N ARG A 1017 -7.25 23.39 -45.81
CA ARG A 1017 -7.19 24.82 -45.49
C ARG A 1017 -7.15 25.73 -46.71
N ALA A 1018 -6.61 25.27 -47.83
CA ALA A 1018 -6.70 26.01 -49.09
C ALA A 1018 -8.16 26.26 -49.52
N ARG A 1019 -9.08 25.37 -49.13
CA ARG A 1019 -10.52 25.54 -49.35
C ARG A 1019 -11.25 26.20 -48.17
N TYR A 1020 -10.83 25.91 -46.94
CA TYR A 1020 -11.41 26.43 -45.68
C TYR A 1020 -10.33 27.07 -44.79
N PRO A 1021 -10.00 28.36 -45.02
CA PRO A 1021 -8.91 29.02 -44.29
C PRO A 1021 -9.08 29.05 -42.77
N ASP A 1022 -10.34 29.12 -42.31
CA ASP A 1022 -10.72 29.24 -40.90
C ASP A 1022 -10.95 27.88 -40.20
N MET A 1023 -10.83 26.76 -40.91
CA MET A 1023 -11.04 25.41 -40.35
C MET A 1023 -9.99 25.13 -39.26
N LYS A 1024 -10.46 24.62 -38.13
CA LYS A 1024 -9.59 24.17 -37.03
C LYS A 1024 -9.46 22.65 -37.00
N LEU A 1025 -8.31 22.19 -36.53
CA LEU A 1025 -8.07 20.81 -36.13
C LEU A 1025 -7.84 20.78 -34.61
N TYR A 1026 -8.69 20.06 -33.90
CA TYR A 1026 -8.52 19.77 -32.48
C TYR A 1026 -7.78 18.44 -32.33
N VAL A 1027 -6.63 18.46 -31.65
CA VAL A 1027 -5.79 17.31 -31.37
C VAL A 1027 -5.85 17.02 -29.88
N VAL A 1028 -6.63 16.01 -29.52
CA VAL A 1028 -6.96 15.67 -28.13
C VAL A 1028 -6.29 14.37 -27.71
N GLY A 1029 -5.54 14.39 -26.60
CA GLY A 1029 -4.85 13.20 -26.11
C GLY A 1029 -3.72 13.50 -25.12
N SER A 1030 -3.49 12.58 -24.19
CA SER A 1030 -2.46 12.71 -23.17
C SER A 1030 -1.04 12.60 -23.72
N ASN A 1031 -0.11 13.28 -23.03
CA ASN A 1031 1.34 13.23 -23.24
C ASN A 1031 1.82 13.56 -24.68
N PRO A 1032 1.32 14.62 -25.35
CA PRO A 1032 1.83 14.99 -26.67
C PRO A 1032 3.33 15.30 -26.57
N PRO A 1033 4.20 14.73 -27.45
CA PRO A 1033 5.62 15.09 -27.50
C PRO A 1033 5.79 16.51 -28.02
N ASP A 1034 6.97 17.08 -27.84
CA ASP A 1034 7.27 18.46 -28.24
C ASP A 1034 7.01 18.69 -29.75
N GLU A 1035 7.36 17.71 -30.60
CA GLU A 1035 7.05 17.73 -32.04
C GLU A 1035 5.55 17.94 -32.37
N ILE A 1036 4.63 17.50 -31.49
CA ILE A 1036 3.19 17.74 -31.65
C ILE A 1036 2.75 19.04 -30.99
N ARG A 1037 3.31 19.37 -29.82
CA ARG A 1037 3.01 20.64 -29.12
C ARG A 1037 3.42 21.85 -29.95
N ASP A 1038 4.53 21.75 -30.66
CA ASP A 1038 5.08 22.80 -31.51
C ASP A 1038 4.23 23.08 -32.75
N LEU A 1039 3.32 22.16 -33.13
CA LEU A 1039 2.33 22.37 -34.19
C LEU A 1039 1.18 23.29 -33.77
N GLN A 1040 1.08 23.63 -32.47
CA GLN A 1040 -0.01 24.44 -31.96
C GLN A 1040 -0.06 25.82 -32.62
N SER A 1041 -1.23 26.18 -33.14
CA SER A 1041 -1.48 27.42 -33.86
C SER A 1041 -2.93 27.86 -33.73
N SER A 1042 -3.32 28.99 -34.33
CA SER A 1042 -4.71 29.44 -34.36
C SER A 1042 -5.65 28.47 -35.10
N SER A 1043 -5.10 27.61 -35.96
CA SER A 1043 -5.82 26.60 -36.75
C SER A 1043 -5.62 25.16 -36.25
N LEU A 1044 -4.67 24.91 -35.34
CA LEU A 1044 -4.39 23.58 -34.79
C LEU A 1044 -4.27 23.69 -33.27
N ILE A 1045 -5.23 23.09 -32.56
CA ILE A 1045 -5.35 23.22 -31.11
C ILE A 1045 -4.97 21.88 -30.49
N VAL A 1046 -3.83 21.85 -29.80
CA VAL A 1046 -3.40 20.69 -29.01
C VAL A 1046 -3.86 20.88 -27.57
N THR A 1047 -4.75 20.02 -27.09
CA THR A 1047 -5.37 20.21 -25.75
C THR A 1047 -4.60 19.51 -24.63
N GLY A 1048 -3.86 18.44 -24.95
CA GLY A 1048 -3.35 17.51 -23.96
C GLY A 1048 -4.46 16.58 -23.42
N PHE A 1049 -4.28 16.10 -22.18
CA PHE A 1049 -5.30 15.31 -21.49
C PHE A 1049 -6.53 16.17 -21.17
N VAL A 1050 -7.72 15.61 -21.39
CA VAL A 1050 -9.01 16.24 -21.09
C VAL A 1050 -9.88 15.24 -20.33
N SER A 1051 -10.88 15.75 -19.60
CA SER A 1051 -11.90 14.89 -18.95
C SER A 1051 -12.79 14.18 -19.97
N ASP A 1052 -13.45 13.10 -19.57
CA ASP A 1052 -14.41 12.38 -20.43
C ASP A 1052 -15.58 13.30 -20.84
N GLU A 1053 -16.03 14.20 -19.95
CA GLU A 1053 -17.06 15.19 -20.25
C GLU A 1053 -16.60 16.20 -21.32
N GLU A 1054 -15.35 16.65 -21.25
CA GLU A 1054 -14.76 17.55 -22.26
C GLU A 1054 -14.55 16.83 -23.59
N LEU A 1055 -14.10 15.57 -23.56
CA LEU A 1055 -13.96 14.75 -24.77
C LEU A 1055 -15.32 14.54 -25.45
N ALA A 1056 -16.37 14.23 -24.68
CA ALA A 1056 -17.73 14.13 -25.18
C ALA A 1056 -18.26 15.47 -25.75
N ARG A 1057 -17.82 16.61 -25.22
CA ARG A 1057 -18.10 17.93 -25.83
C ARG A 1057 -17.42 18.07 -27.19
N TYR A 1058 -16.14 17.70 -27.33
CA TYR A 1058 -15.45 17.76 -28.62
C TYR A 1058 -16.14 16.90 -29.68
N TYR A 1059 -16.58 15.69 -29.34
CA TYR A 1059 -17.35 14.85 -30.26
C TYR A 1059 -18.69 15.48 -30.68
N ARG A 1060 -19.35 16.23 -29.80
CA ARG A 1060 -20.61 16.92 -30.12
C ARG A 1060 -20.43 18.18 -30.96
N GLU A 1061 -19.34 18.91 -30.78
CA GLU A 1061 -19.08 20.19 -31.46
C GLU A 1061 -18.37 20.01 -32.81
N CYS A 1062 -17.48 19.02 -32.92
CA CYS A 1062 -16.71 18.78 -34.13
C CYS A 1062 -17.57 18.11 -35.21
N ARG A 1063 -17.44 18.54 -36.47
CA ARG A 1063 -18.25 17.99 -37.57
C ARG A 1063 -17.73 16.64 -38.05
N LEU A 1064 -16.42 16.48 -38.14
CA LEU A 1064 -15.76 15.25 -38.59
C LEU A 1064 -14.65 14.81 -37.65
N VAL A 1065 -14.49 13.49 -37.51
CA VAL A 1065 -13.32 12.88 -36.87
C VAL A 1065 -12.39 12.36 -37.96
N VAL A 1066 -11.08 12.62 -37.82
CA VAL A 1066 -10.06 12.11 -38.73
C VAL A 1066 -9.14 11.13 -38.01
N VAL A 1067 -8.91 9.96 -38.62
CA VAL A 1067 -8.03 8.90 -38.09
C VAL A 1067 -6.98 8.48 -39.14
N PRO A 1068 -5.97 9.32 -39.40
CA PRO A 1068 -5.02 9.13 -40.50
C PRO A 1068 -3.84 8.19 -40.13
N LEU A 1069 -4.12 6.99 -39.61
CA LEU A 1069 -3.06 6.05 -39.18
C LEU A 1069 -2.36 5.38 -40.36
N ARG A 1070 -1.03 5.45 -40.47
CA ARG A 1070 -0.31 4.79 -41.58
C ARG A 1070 0.21 3.39 -41.24
N TYR A 1071 0.31 3.06 -39.95
CA TYR A 1071 0.73 1.75 -39.46
C TYR A 1071 0.10 1.46 -38.07
N GLY A 1072 0.02 0.18 -37.72
CA GLY A 1072 -0.60 -0.31 -36.48
C GLY A 1072 -1.19 -1.71 -36.70
N ALA A 1073 -1.71 -2.33 -35.63
CA ALA A 1073 -2.40 -3.63 -35.70
C ALA A 1073 -3.64 -3.62 -34.79
N GLY A 1074 -4.63 -4.47 -35.08
CA GLY A 1074 -5.83 -4.69 -34.26
C GLY A 1074 -6.89 -3.57 -34.31
N VAL A 1075 -8.00 -3.78 -33.62
CA VAL A 1075 -9.14 -2.83 -33.58
C VAL A 1075 -8.76 -1.52 -32.88
N LYS A 1076 -8.97 -0.38 -33.54
CA LYS A 1076 -8.62 0.93 -32.99
C LYS A 1076 -9.76 1.49 -32.14
N GLY A 1077 -9.55 1.55 -30.82
CA GLY A 1077 -10.53 2.06 -29.86
C GLY A 1077 -11.08 3.45 -30.21
N LYS A 1078 -10.23 4.36 -30.70
CA LYS A 1078 -10.63 5.73 -31.13
C LYS A 1078 -11.62 5.77 -32.30
N VAL A 1079 -11.59 4.77 -33.19
CA VAL A 1079 -12.56 4.67 -34.28
C VAL A 1079 -13.90 4.24 -33.70
N VAL A 1080 -13.91 3.18 -32.89
CA VAL A 1080 -15.14 2.69 -32.23
C VAL A 1080 -15.75 3.76 -31.30
N GLU A 1081 -14.92 4.51 -30.58
CA GLU A 1081 -15.35 5.60 -29.70
C GLU A 1081 -15.97 6.77 -30.49
N ALA A 1082 -15.37 7.15 -31.61
CA ALA A 1082 -15.96 8.16 -32.50
C ALA A 1082 -17.29 7.68 -33.11
N MET A 1083 -17.39 6.40 -33.49
CA MET A 1083 -18.63 5.79 -33.97
C MET A 1083 -19.71 5.77 -32.88
N PHE A 1084 -19.34 5.44 -31.64
CA PHE A 1084 -20.25 5.44 -30.49
C PHE A 1084 -20.85 6.82 -30.25
N ASN A 1085 -20.04 7.87 -30.37
CA ASN A 1085 -20.49 9.27 -30.26
C ASN A 1085 -21.19 9.78 -31.54
N GLY A 1086 -21.41 8.93 -32.55
CA GLY A 1086 -22.09 9.29 -33.79
C GLY A 1086 -21.34 10.31 -34.64
N CYS A 1087 -20.02 10.32 -34.60
CA CYS A 1087 -19.21 11.17 -35.44
C CYS A 1087 -18.97 10.51 -36.81
N PRO A 1088 -19.15 11.23 -37.93
CA PRO A 1088 -18.68 10.76 -39.23
C PRO A 1088 -17.15 10.77 -39.27
N ILE A 1089 -16.57 9.69 -39.79
CA ILE A 1089 -15.13 9.41 -39.72
C ILE A 1089 -14.54 9.30 -41.12
N VAL A 1090 -13.40 9.96 -41.33
CA VAL A 1090 -12.48 9.67 -42.43
C VAL A 1090 -11.22 9.03 -41.82
N THR A 1091 -10.85 7.85 -42.29
CA THR A 1091 -9.73 7.06 -41.77
C THR A 1091 -8.95 6.43 -42.92
N THR A 1092 -7.76 5.92 -42.63
CA THR A 1092 -7.05 4.99 -43.53
C THR A 1092 -7.59 3.57 -43.37
N THR A 1093 -7.25 2.68 -44.32
CA THR A 1093 -7.53 1.24 -44.24
C THR A 1093 -6.87 0.61 -43.00
N VAL A 1094 -5.73 1.15 -42.56
CA VAL A 1094 -5.06 0.73 -41.32
C VAL A 1094 -5.85 1.16 -40.07
N GLY A 1095 -6.58 2.28 -40.13
CA GLY A 1095 -7.40 2.75 -39.02
C GLY A 1095 -8.68 1.93 -38.82
N SER A 1096 -9.26 1.37 -39.89
CA SER A 1096 -10.44 0.50 -39.86
C SER A 1096 -10.13 -1.00 -39.67
N GLU A 1097 -8.86 -1.38 -39.64
CA GLU A 1097 -8.40 -2.77 -39.48
C GLU A 1097 -9.07 -3.46 -38.28
N GLY A 1098 -9.53 -4.71 -38.49
CA GLY A 1098 -10.17 -5.53 -37.47
C GLY A 1098 -11.68 -5.31 -37.31
N LEU A 1099 -12.27 -4.31 -37.97
CA LEU A 1099 -13.71 -4.07 -38.01
C LEU A 1099 -14.35 -4.76 -39.23
N LYS A 1100 -14.95 -5.95 -39.04
CA LYS A 1100 -15.68 -6.66 -40.11
C LYS A 1100 -16.97 -5.95 -40.48
N ASP A 1101 -17.41 -6.03 -41.73
CA ASP A 1101 -18.68 -5.45 -42.22
C ASP A 1101 -18.86 -3.94 -41.96
N ILE A 1102 -17.75 -3.19 -41.97
CA ILE A 1102 -17.72 -1.74 -41.65
C ILE A 1102 -18.09 -0.84 -42.84
N GLN A 1103 -18.33 -1.40 -44.03
CA GLN A 1103 -18.58 -0.62 -45.25
C GLN A 1103 -19.78 0.34 -45.09
N GLY A 1104 -19.55 1.61 -45.43
CA GLY A 1104 -20.59 2.65 -45.34
C GLY A 1104 -20.84 3.18 -43.92
N CYS A 1105 -20.08 2.74 -42.92
CA CYS A 1105 -20.08 3.32 -41.56
C CYS A 1105 -18.99 4.39 -41.39
N LEU A 1106 -17.98 4.40 -42.25
CA LEU A 1106 -16.86 5.36 -42.30
C LEU A 1106 -16.35 5.46 -43.74
N ILE A 1107 -15.49 6.46 -44.01
CA ILE A 1107 -14.82 6.65 -45.30
C ILE A 1107 -13.34 6.29 -45.16
N GLU A 1108 -12.84 5.44 -46.06
CA GLU A 1108 -11.45 5.00 -46.12
C GLU A 1108 -10.69 5.76 -47.22
N ALA A 1109 -9.53 6.30 -46.89
CA ALA A 1109 -8.62 6.94 -47.84
C ALA A 1109 -7.17 6.77 -47.37
N ASP A 1110 -6.28 6.27 -48.23
CA ASP A 1110 -4.89 5.95 -47.85
C ASP A 1110 -3.88 6.99 -48.37
N SER A 1111 -4.20 7.70 -49.44
CA SER A 1111 -3.31 8.73 -50.01
C SER A 1111 -3.66 10.13 -49.51
N SER A 1112 -2.67 11.04 -49.44
CA SER A 1112 -2.91 12.40 -48.90
C SER A 1112 -3.83 13.26 -49.78
N ASN A 1113 -3.94 12.96 -51.09
CA ASN A 1113 -4.86 13.66 -51.99
C ASN A 1113 -6.29 13.15 -51.83
N GLU A 1114 -6.45 11.83 -51.79
CA GLU A 1114 -7.74 11.17 -51.56
C GLU A 1114 -8.29 11.55 -50.20
N PHE A 1115 -7.49 11.45 -49.13
CA PHE A 1115 -7.91 11.79 -47.76
C PHE A 1115 -8.39 13.25 -47.66
N ALA A 1116 -7.65 14.20 -48.24
CA ALA A 1116 -8.07 15.60 -48.27
C ALA A 1116 -9.38 15.80 -49.03
N SER A 1117 -9.54 15.11 -50.17
CA SER A 1117 -10.72 15.20 -51.03
C SER A 1117 -11.94 14.63 -50.32
N GLU A 1118 -11.83 13.45 -49.70
CA GLU A 1118 -12.89 12.81 -48.94
C GLU A 1118 -13.31 13.63 -47.72
N VAL A 1119 -12.35 14.22 -46.98
CA VAL A 1119 -12.68 15.15 -45.88
C VAL A 1119 -13.47 16.34 -46.42
N ILE A 1120 -13.06 16.96 -47.52
CA ILE A 1120 -13.77 18.11 -48.10
C ILE A 1120 -15.16 17.72 -48.61
N GLU A 1121 -15.27 16.59 -49.31
CA GLU A 1121 -16.54 16.11 -49.87
C GLU A 1121 -17.54 15.78 -48.76
N LEU A 1122 -17.12 14.98 -47.78
CA LEU A 1122 -17.95 14.59 -46.66
C LEU A 1122 -18.35 15.79 -45.79
N TYR A 1123 -17.43 16.73 -45.53
CA TYR A 1123 -17.71 17.92 -44.70
C TYR A 1123 -18.81 18.83 -45.27
N ASN A 1124 -18.96 18.85 -46.60
CA ASN A 1124 -19.99 19.64 -47.29
C ASN A 1124 -21.32 18.91 -47.45
N ASN A 1125 -21.32 17.59 -47.34
CA ASN A 1125 -22.49 16.78 -47.62
C ASN A 1125 -23.36 16.61 -46.36
N LEU A 1126 -24.12 17.67 -46.01
CA LEU A 1126 -25.00 17.69 -44.85
C LEU A 1126 -26.10 16.61 -44.87
N GLU A 1127 -26.41 16.02 -46.02
CA GLU A 1127 -27.36 14.91 -46.15
C GLU A 1127 -26.71 13.55 -45.82
N MET A 1128 -25.44 13.36 -46.16
CA MET A 1128 -24.71 12.10 -45.91
C MET A 1128 -24.19 11.97 -44.48
N LEU A 1129 -23.86 13.07 -43.80
CA LEU A 1129 -23.31 13.04 -42.44
C LEU A 1129 -24.23 12.28 -41.44
N PRO A 1130 -25.54 12.56 -41.36
CA PRO A 1130 -26.44 11.80 -40.49
C PRO A 1130 -26.53 10.32 -40.85
N ILE A 1131 -26.50 9.99 -42.14
CA ILE A 1131 -26.62 8.60 -42.62
C ILE A 1131 -25.41 7.77 -42.17
N ILE A 1132 -24.20 8.30 -42.35
CA ILE A 1132 -22.95 7.64 -41.94
C ILE A 1132 -22.91 7.52 -40.41
N ALA A 1133 -23.23 8.59 -39.69
CA ALA A 1133 -23.32 8.57 -38.22
C ALA A 1133 -24.30 7.51 -37.71
N GLN A 1134 -25.51 7.44 -38.27
CA GLN A 1134 -26.51 6.42 -37.89
C GLN A 1134 -26.03 4.99 -38.17
N ARG A 1135 -25.38 4.75 -39.30
CA ARG A 1135 -24.80 3.44 -39.62
C ARG A 1135 -23.70 3.06 -38.64
N ALA A 1136 -22.81 4.00 -38.33
CA ALA A 1136 -21.75 3.82 -37.34
C ALA A 1136 -22.30 3.49 -35.95
N ILE A 1137 -23.32 4.23 -35.51
CA ILE A 1137 -23.99 3.98 -34.23
C ILE A 1137 -24.63 2.58 -34.21
N ARG A 1138 -25.37 2.20 -35.26
CA ARG A 1138 -25.98 0.86 -35.36
C ARG A 1138 -24.95 -0.26 -35.39
N TYR A 1139 -23.78 0.00 -36.00
CA TYR A 1139 -22.66 -0.93 -35.99
C TYR A 1139 -22.13 -1.16 -34.57
N VAL A 1140 -21.90 -0.07 -33.81
CA VAL A 1140 -21.53 -0.14 -32.40
C VAL A 1140 -22.60 -0.84 -31.57
N GLN A 1141 -23.88 -0.53 -31.81
CA GLN A 1141 -25.01 -1.19 -31.15
C GLN A 1141 -24.97 -2.72 -31.33
N LYS A 1142 -24.67 -3.17 -32.55
CA LYS A 1142 -24.64 -4.58 -32.92
C LYS A 1142 -23.43 -5.35 -32.40
N HIS A 1143 -22.28 -4.68 -32.21
CA HIS A 1143 -21.00 -5.38 -32.01
C HIS A 1143 -20.25 -5.02 -30.71
N PHE A 1144 -20.49 -3.84 -30.12
CA PHE A 1144 -19.69 -3.31 -29.02
C PHE A 1144 -20.54 -2.89 -27.80
N THR A 1145 -21.85 -3.14 -27.82
CA THR A 1145 -22.68 -2.89 -26.63
C THR A 1145 -22.66 -4.06 -25.67
N LYS A 1146 -22.92 -3.76 -24.40
CA LYS A 1146 -23.12 -4.73 -23.32
C LYS A 1146 -24.03 -5.88 -23.75
N THR A 1147 -25.17 -5.59 -24.36
CA THR A 1147 -26.12 -6.60 -24.84
C THR A 1147 -25.50 -7.51 -25.90
N SER A 1148 -24.88 -6.94 -26.94
CA SER A 1148 -24.24 -7.74 -28.00
C SER A 1148 -23.10 -8.60 -27.48
N VAL A 1149 -22.31 -8.10 -26.52
CA VAL A 1149 -21.20 -8.86 -25.94
C VAL A 1149 -21.74 -10.00 -25.09
N ILE A 1150 -22.78 -9.76 -24.27
CA ILE A 1150 -23.46 -10.82 -23.51
C ILE A 1150 -23.97 -11.91 -24.45
N GLU A 1151 -24.65 -11.55 -25.54
CA GLU A 1151 -25.14 -12.51 -26.54
C GLU A 1151 -24.02 -13.34 -27.15
N ALA A 1152 -22.85 -12.75 -27.39
CA ALA A 1152 -21.69 -13.42 -27.96
C ALA A 1152 -21.01 -14.40 -27.00
N ILE A 1153 -20.99 -14.11 -25.70
CA ILE A 1153 -20.24 -14.90 -24.70
C ILE A 1153 -21.13 -15.76 -23.79
N GLN A 1154 -22.45 -15.56 -23.78
CA GLN A 1154 -23.36 -16.24 -22.84
C GLN A 1154 -23.31 -17.77 -22.98
N GLU A 1155 -23.18 -18.31 -24.20
CA GLU A 1155 -23.12 -19.75 -24.42
C GLU A 1155 -21.84 -20.36 -23.84
N ASP A 1156 -20.73 -19.62 -23.97
CA ASP A 1156 -19.46 -20.02 -23.41
C ASP A 1156 -19.45 -19.88 -21.89
N LEU A 1157 -20.32 -19.05 -21.32
CA LEU A 1157 -20.53 -18.95 -19.88
C LEU A 1157 -21.63 -19.89 -19.36
N ARG A 1158 -22.40 -20.59 -20.21
CA ARG A 1158 -23.36 -21.62 -19.76
C ARG A 1158 -22.60 -22.88 -19.36
N MET A 1159 -23.00 -23.46 -18.23
CA MET A 1159 -22.59 -24.80 -17.79
C MET A 1159 -23.60 -25.79 -18.37
N GLU A 1160 -23.14 -26.91 -18.94
CA GLU A 1160 -24.05 -28.03 -19.22
C GLU A 1160 -24.59 -28.52 -17.88
N VAL A 1161 -25.92 -28.58 -17.74
CA VAL A 1161 -26.54 -29.18 -16.55
C VAL A 1161 -26.22 -30.66 -16.60
N THR A 1162 -25.15 -31.08 -15.93
CA THR A 1162 -24.92 -32.49 -15.64
C THR A 1162 -26.08 -32.96 -14.76
N SER A 1163 -26.98 -33.71 -15.37
CA SER A 1163 -28.14 -34.38 -14.78
C SER A 1163 -27.79 -35.28 -13.61
#